data_AF-A0A2N2EN29-F1
#
_entry.id   AF-A0A2N2EN29-F1
#
_cell.length_a   1.000
_cell.length_b   1.000
_cell.length_c   1.000
_cell.angle_alpha   90.00
_cell.angle_beta   90.00
_cell.angle_gamma   90.00
#
_symmetry.space_group_name_H-M   'P 1'
#
loop_
_entity.id
_entity.type
_entity.pdbx_description
1 polymer ?
#
loop_
_entity_poly.entity_id
_entity_poly.type
_entity_poly.pdbx_seq_one_letter_code
_entity_poly.pdbx_strand_id
1 'polypeptide(L)'
;MGKCKAYFLSDTPASSDAFGAHKQIADAIVDLTEDGNGGKAIALFGDWGSGKSTIVGFIKEHFRISGEVKNIKEKVFVFDAWAHQGDPLRRSFLESLAEALVPWTGKDEWEAELGRLSRKIVDTETKSEPTITLLGKIILFLLLFYPIGFSFFGTLTSKDYASLPKWYFPLWIWGIVILLLPFTVAVLGCLCNKIFGKKSEDYVSLFFTKTTANHKTTSVTTPDPTTIEFQEVLKKMLGKALALNGRRLIVVVDNLDRVDTKDALSIWATMRTLFEFDAPQKMSWTDSFWLIVPMDKSALSRLWDASAVDTGKNAIGSTLVDAFVEKTFQMEFYVPPPVLSQLKTYFIEQLKIAFPSHAGNENVLLAVFRLYRQRVVTKQGRVTPRDVKLFINRVVSLHLLWGDDIGLASQALYVLYAENIRRSEKELITWDFIEPRIQNVIFWPDWQKDLIALHFGVKKDDGLQVLIGQKVEENLTTGRSLKEFCHVPGFYDLLEDIIIKNHEAWVKEEPASLALSAVAIESLGEDAKLVSGSVWGWLSLSIGKVSGWQNLDSSVGKGIVLIFKNTRQEELESIAKNVVGSLTDKPWSAGVSPNARVLRGWADSVSQIVEYLNAIDAKASLDNLRIPGSEKDFIEIAAVIAEGDKSDLLKPYLIPKAGKVHVINELVRECQSGVFREREARLLNFLAKIWPGEKWDTLINAIASRIGTEIALPELVGCLKALLLRRDEDATAKNLLTAFCVNGHIPHYLARIDPENPKANALVVMAMFLVQAAGGNNTNTRNSNAGRANYKAILASPDAHPALLSEFLKLVVEMSVVEKLFEIKTTIPITEKFVSRLINLLVESVEFIDHLTAPMFLGNADYLRKALTEANLNSLISQLLGHTDIVGDIIANGFDRNHAWLYSLILKQKGKASDVDYIQFLVKSILPIPKEVWAEEIGKEGDCLGLVLQLVESGATIGLSQEFHDALNEHAEKLVVGAQAIAKYKGQWTRLLEALESDWRKTLRLTLRDKMISHSKEKLELFLSVYTPVLSESELFVKDGDRVIRVLASDIIGKKIESELAWLETILSDGKILNASEKETKHSFKERVRNVAGDQSLSEGVRLHITSIEKLAEQSDPKDR
;
A
#
# COMPACT_ATOMS: atom_id res chain seq x y z
N MET A 1 36.77 17.03 44.24
CA MET A 1 37.10 15.63 44.60
C MET A 1 37.92 15.05 43.47
N GLY A 2 39.04 14.40 43.74
CA GLY A 2 39.92 13.87 42.69
C GLY A 2 39.26 12.71 41.94
N LYS A 3 39.45 12.65 40.61
CA LYS A 3 38.97 11.55 39.76
C LYS A 3 39.47 10.20 40.32
N CYS A 4 38.58 9.21 40.45
CA CYS A 4 38.97 7.88 40.91
C CYS A 4 40.01 7.25 39.97
N LYS A 5 41.14 6.78 40.51
CA LYS A 5 42.09 5.97 39.73
C LYS A 5 41.56 4.54 39.63
N ALA A 6 41.39 4.03 38.40
CA ALA A 6 40.93 2.66 38.17
C ALA A 6 42.10 1.69 37.93
N TYR A 7 41.97 0.46 38.43
CA TYR A 7 43.01 -0.58 38.35
C TYR A 7 42.48 -1.83 37.63
N PHE A 8 43.27 -2.37 36.72
CA PHE A 8 42.96 -3.62 36.03
C PHE A 8 43.23 -4.82 36.92
N LEU A 9 42.29 -5.77 36.99
CA LEU A 9 42.41 -7.01 37.76
C LEU A 9 43.13 -8.08 36.92
N SER A 10 44.21 -8.65 37.46
CA SER A 10 44.98 -9.70 36.80
C SER A 10 44.24 -11.05 36.77
N ASP A 11 44.50 -11.84 35.74
CA ASP A 11 43.91 -13.18 35.52
C ASP A 11 44.87 -14.31 35.95
N THR A 12 45.65 -14.08 36.99
CA THR A 12 46.56 -15.10 37.56
C THR A 12 45.80 -16.03 38.50
N PRO A 13 46.19 -17.32 38.61
CA PRO A 13 45.64 -18.25 39.61
C PRO A 13 45.70 -17.63 41.01
N ALA A 14 44.65 -17.83 41.79
CA ALA A 14 44.56 -17.20 43.11
C ALA A 14 45.47 -17.92 44.11
N SER A 15 46.13 -17.16 44.99
CA SER A 15 46.94 -17.71 46.08
C SER A 15 46.11 -18.10 47.32
N SER A 16 44.83 -17.68 47.36
CA SER A 16 43.89 -17.94 48.45
C SER A 16 42.55 -18.43 47.91
N ASP A 17 41.91 -19.34 48.63
CA ASP A 17 40.59 -19.86 48.24
C ASP A 17 39.46 -18.92 48.68
N ALA A 18 39.00 -18.08 47.75
CA ALA A 18 37.90 -17.15 47.98
C ALA A 18 36.51 -17.82 48.04
N PHE A 19 36.38 -19.08 47.59
CA PHE A 19 35.11 -19.80 47.48
C PHE A 19 35.03 -21.02 48.42
N GLY A 20 36.16 -21.43 49.01
CA GLY A 20 36.26 -22.48 50.03
C GLY A 20 36.31 -23.92 49.48
N ALA A 21 35.82 -24.15 48.26
CA ALA A 21 35.78 -25.48 47.65
C ALA A 21 37.10 -25.87 46.94
N HIS A 22 37.88 -24.91 46.43
CA HIS A 22 39.08 -25.22 45.66
C HIS A 22 40.16 -25.89 46.50
N LYS A 23 40.36 -25.42 47.73
CA LYS A 23 41.34 -25.98 48.65
C LYS A 23 40.94 -27.37 49.11
N GLN A 24 39.66 -27.60 49.40
CA GLN A 24 39.14 -28.92 49.78
C GLN A 24 39.39 -29.97 48.68
N ILE A 25 39.16 -29.61 47.40
CA ILE A 25 39.43 -30.51 46.27
C ILE A 25 40.93 -30.77 46.12
N ALA A 26 41.77 -29.74 46.27
CA ALA A 26 43.21 -29.89 46.20
C ALA A 26 43.74 -30.83 47.29
N ASP A 27 43.31 -30.63 48.54
CA ASP A 27 43.71 -31.45 49.69
C ASP A 27 43.27 -32.92 49.49
N ALA A 28 42.05 -33.17 49.00
CA ALA A 28 41.58 -34.53 48.69
C ALA A 28 42.39 -35.23 47.58
N ILE A 29 42.82 -34.49 46.54
CA ILE A 29 43.67 -35.04 45.49
C ILE A 29 45.08 -35.32 46.04
N VAL A 30 45.62 -34.44 46.89
CA VAL A 30 46.91 -34.65 47.56
C VAL A 30 46.88 -35.92 48.39
N ASP A 31 45.91 -36.07 49.31
CA ASP A 31 45.78 -37.25 50.18
C ASP A 31 45.70 -38.54 49.36
N LEU A 32 44.93 -38.53 48.28
CA LEU A 32 44.81 -39.66 47.35
C LEU A 32 46.16 -40.01 46.69
N THR A 33 46.93 -39.01 46.28
CA THR A 33 48.23 -39.20 45.61
C THR A 33 49.37 -39.55 46.58
N GLU A 34 49.26 -39.20 47.87
CA GLU A 34 50.20 -39.53 48.96
C GLU A 34 49.93 -40.94 49.56
N ASP A 35 48.67 -41.35 49.72
CA ASP A 35 48.35 -42.61 50.39
C ASP A 35 47.90 -43.74 49.44
N GLY A 36 47.54 -43.42 48.20
CA GLY A 36 47.02 -44.38 47.22
C GLY A 36 48.07 -45.12 46.41
N ASN A 37 47.68 -46.30 45.88
CA ASN A 37 48.43 -46.98 44.82
C ASN A 37 48.29 -46.20 43.51
N GLY A 38 49.43 -45.76 42.94
CA GLY A 38 49.50 -45.03 41.67
C GLY A 38 49.12 -45.87 40.45
N GLY A 39 49.45 -45.36 39.26
CA GLY A 39 49.06 -45.95 37.99
C GLY A 39 47.63 -45.61 37.61
N LYS A 40 47.11 -44.49 38.12
CA LYS A 40 45.74 -44.02 37.91
C LYS A 40 45.72 -42.61 37.36
N ALA A 41 44.67 -42.29 36.62
CA ALA A 41 44.36 -40.99 36.07
C ALA A 41 43.16 -40.36 36.80
N ILE A 42 43.28 -39.07 37.11
CA ILE A 42 42.29 -38.23 37.78
C ILE A 42 41.81 -37.16 36.80
N ALA A 43 40.50 -37.07 36.57
CA ALA A 43 39.90 -35.95 35.86
C ALA A 43 39.48 -34.85 36.84
N LEU A 44 39.82 -33.60 36.53
CA LEU A 44 39.35 -32.42 37.28
C LEU A 44 38.40 -31.61 36.38
N PHE A 45 37.10 -31.84 36.53
CA PHE A 45 36.04 -31.24 35.73
C PHE A 45 35.60 -29.88 36.25
N GLY A 46 35.39 -28.93 35.35
CA GLY A 46 34.70 -27.68 35.64
C GLY A 46 34.69 -26.73 34.44
N ASP A 47 33.79 -25.75 34.45
CA ASP A 47 33.66 -24.77 33.38
C ASP A 47 34.96 -23.96 33.16
N TRP A 48 35.08 -23.32 31.99
CA TRP A 48 36.19 -22.40 31.71
C TRP A 48 36.26 -21.24 32.70
N GLY A 49 37.42 -21.10 33.35
CA GLY A 49 37.66 -20.07 34.35
C GLY A 49 37.12 -20.40 35.74
N SER A 50 36.61 -21.61 36.00
CA SER A 50 36.05 -22.02 37.29
C SER A 50 37.06 -22.02 38.45
N GLY A 51 38.35 -22.25 38.18
CA GLY A 51 39.40 -22.34 39.19
C GLY A 51 40.30 -23.57 39.11
N LYS A 52 40.18 -24.41 38.07
CA LYS A 52 40.99 -25.64 37.91
C LYS A 52 42.50 -25.42 38.06
N SER A 53 43.09 -24.44 37.37
CA SER A 53 44.52 -24.14 37.51
C SER A 53 44.88 -23.55 38.89
N THR A 54 43.92 -23.01 39.64
CA THR A 54 44.11 -22.61 41.05
C THR A 54 44.22 -23.86 41.95
N ILE A 55 43.42 -24.89 41.71
CA ILE A 55 43.51 -26.20 42.40
C ILE A 55 44.86 -26.87 42.10
N VAL A 56 45.28 -26.91 40.83
CA VAL A 56 46.61 -27.41 40.43
C VAL A 56 47.73 -26.62 41.11
N GLY A 57 47.56 -25.30 41.22
CA GLY A 57 48.46 -24.42 41.97
C GLY A 57 48.59 -24.82 43.44
N PHE A 58 47.47 -25.12 44.12
CA PHE A 58 47.49 -25.60 45.50
C PHE A 58 48.16 -26.96 45.65
N ILE A 59 47.92 -27.90 44.72
CA ILE A 59 48.60 -29.22 44.72
C ILE A 59 50.12 -29.03 44.56
N LYS A 60 50.55 -28.19 43.60
CA LYS A 60 51.96 -27.90 43.36
C LYS A 60 52.63 -27.28 44.59
N GLU A 61 51.95 -26.32 45.24
CA GLU A 61 52.47 -25.66 46.44
C GLU A 61 52.53 -26.63 47.64
N HIS A 62 51.53 -27.49 47.80
CA HIS A 62 51.54 -28.53 48.84
C HIS A 62 52.78 -29.42 48.74
N PHE A 63 53.03 -30.01 47.56
CA PHE A 63 54.19 -30.89 47.36
C PHE A 63 55.54 -30.16 47.40
N ARG A 64 55.57 -28.85 47.06
CA ARG A 64 56.76 -28.02 47.25
C ARG A 64 57.10 -27.89 48.74
N ILE A 65 56.10 -27.61 49.58
CA ILE A 65 56.26 -27.46 51.03
C ILE A 65 56.55 -28.82 51.70
N SER A 66 55.81 -29.86 51.36
CA SER A 66 55.99 -31.22 51.94
C SER A 66 57.34 -31.84 51.57
N GLY A 67 57.86 -31.58 50.36
CA GLY A 67 59.19 -32.02 49.92
C GLY A 67 60.35 -31.38 50.69
N GLU A 68 60.19 -30.13 51.16
CA GLU A 68 61.18 -29.44 52.01
C GLU A 68 61.20 -29.99 53.46
N VAL A 69 60.08 -30.56 53.94
CA VAL A 69 59.91 -30.98 55.34
C VAL A 69 60.15 -32.48 55.57
N LYS A 70 59.70 -33.36 54.67
CA LYS A 70 59.73 -34.83 54.87
C LYS A 70 60.85 -35.56 54.11
N ASN A 71 61.70 -34.86 53.34
CA ASN A 71 62.73 -35.46 52.48
C ASN A 71 62.16 -36.47 51.44
N ILE A 72 60.86 -36.35 51.15
CA ILE A 72 60.12 -37.18 50.18
C ILE A 72 60.33 -36.58 48.79
N LYS A 73 60.60 -37.43 47.79
CA LYS A 73 60.96 -37.01 46.44
C LYS A 73 59.73 -37.02 45.52
N GLU A 74 58.72 -36.24 45.87
CA GLU A 74 57.54 -35.99 45.04
C GLU A 74 57.78 -34.85 44.06
N LYS A 75 57.27 -34.97 42.83
CA LYS A 75 57.35 -33.89 41.83
C LYS A 75 56.06 -33.77 41.04
N VAL A 76 55.58 -32.53 40.91
CA VAL A 76 54.47 -32.16 40.02
C VAL A 76 55.05 -31.58 38.74
N PHE A 77 54.78 -32.24 37.62
CA PHE A 77 55.11 -31.77 36.26
C PHE A 77 53.82 -31.31 35.58
N VAL A 78 53.78 -30.06 35.12
CA VAL A 78 52.62 -29.51 34.40
C VAL A 78 53.01 -29.32 32.95
N PHE A 79 52.27 -29.98 32.06
CA PHE A 79 52.39 -29.84 30.61
C PHE A 79 51.17 -29.06 30.09
N ASP A 80 51.41 -27.90 29.47
CA ASP A 80 50.37 -27.10 28.85
C ASP A 80 50.18 -27.57 27.41
N ALA A 81 49.10 -28.33 27.15
CA ALA A 81 48.82 -28.87 25.84
C ALA A 81 48.61 -27.77 24.79
N TRP A 82 48.07 -26.62 25.19
CA TRP A 82 47.75 -25.53 24.27
C TRP A 82 48.98 -24.73 23.84
N ALA A 83 49.96 -24.58 24.73
CA ALA A 83 51.23 -23.92 24.41
C ALA A 83 52.03 -24.64 23.30
N HIS A 84 51.75 -25.94 23.09
CA HIS A 84 52.42 -26.80 22.11
C HIS A 84 51.51 -27.23 20.95
N GLN A 85 50.39 -26.54 20.71
CA GLN A 85 49.49 -26.84 19.61
C GLN A 85 50.21 -26.69 18.25
N GLY A 86 50.05 -27.66 17.35
CA GLY A 86 50.74 -27.71 16.05
C GLY A 86 52.18 -28.23 16.07
N ASP A 87 52.79 -28.38 17.25
CA ASP A 87 54.07 -29.08 17.40
C ASP A 87 53.88 -30.61 17.37
N PRO A 88 54.94 -31.41 17.13
CA PRO A 88 54.92 -32.84 17.37
C PRO A 88 54.73 -33.16 18.88
N LEU A 89 53.48 -33.30 19.31
CA LEU A 89 53.06 -33.32 20.72
C LEU A 89 53.75 -34.39 21.57
N ARG A 90 53.93 -35.60 21.05
CA ARG A 90 54.59 -36.67 21.79
C ARG A 90 56.05 -36.34 22.05
N ARG A 91 56.69 -35.68 21.09
CA ARG A 91 58.06 -35.21 21.23
C ARG A 91 58.15 -34.06 22.23
N SER A 92 57.34 -33.02 22.07
CA SER A 92 57.34 -31.85 22.97
C SER A 92 57.05 -32.26 24.42
N PHE A 93 56.17 -33.25 24.63
CA PHE A 93 55.94 -33.85 25.94
C PHE A 93 57.18 -34.56 26.49
N LEU A 94 57.85 -35.40 25.70
CA LEU A 94 59.07 -36.10 26.14
C LEU A 94 60.23 -35.12 26.43
N GLU A 95 60.39 -34.07 25.62
CA GLU A 95 61.41 -33.03 25.83
C GLU A 95 61.14 -32.27 27.15
N SER A 96 59.89 -31.82 27.36
CA SER A 96 59.48 -31.11 28.57
C SER A 96 59.58 -31.98 29.83
N LEU A 97 59.20 -33.27 29.71
CA LEU A 97 59.30 -34.23 30.80
C LEU A 97 60.77 -34.56 31.11
N ALA A 98 61.61 -34.73 30.09
CA ALA A 98 63.05 -34.96 30.26
C ALA A 98 63.69 -33.81 31.03
N GLU A 99 63.41 -32.56 30.64
CA GLU A 99 63.90 -31.36 31.34
C GLU A 99 63.44 -31.35 32.81
N ALA A 100 62.16 -31.64 33.06
CA ALA A 100 61.63 -31.74 34.41
C ALA A 100 62.31 -32.86 35.22
N LEU A 101 62.71 -33.97 34.60
CA LEU A 101 63.32 -35.12 35.29
C LEU A 101 64.86 -35.10 35.32
N VAL A 102 65.52 -34.08 34.75
CA VAL A 102 66.98 -33.91 34.80
C VAL A 102 67.55 -34.08 36.22
N PRO A 103 66.97 -33.47 37.28
CA PRO A 103 67.49 -33.62 38.65
C PRO A 103 67.46 -35.05 39.18
N TRP A 104 66.70 -35.95 38.56
CA TRP A 104 66.54 -37.34 38.98
C TRP A 104 67.31 -38.35 38.13
N THR A 105 67.67 -38.00 36.90
CA THR A 105 68.16 -38.96 35.90
C THR A 105 69.43 -38.54 35.13
N GLY A 106 69.83 -37.26 35.18
CA GLY A 106 70.97 -36.68 34.44
C GLY A 106 70.60 -36.22 33.01
N LYS A 107 71.35 -35.25 32.46
CA LYS A 107 71.00 -34.56 31.19
C LYS A 107 71.48 -35.29 29.92
N ASP A 108 72.69 -35.83 29.93
CA ASP A 108 73.41 -36.29 28.73
C ASP A 108 72.75 -37.49 28.00
N GLU A 109 72.11 -38.40 28.74
CA GLU A 109 71.49 -39.60 28.15
C GLU A 109 70.20 -39.28 27.39
N TRP A 110 69.39 -38.35 27.90
CA TRP A 110 68.11 -38.00 27.29
C TRP A 110 68.27 -37.10 26.07
N GLU A 111 69.29 -36.25 26.04
CA GLU A 111 69.65 -35.50 24.82
C GLU A 111 70.02 -36.44 23.67
N ALA A 112 70.70 -37.55 23.96
CA ALA A 112 71.04 -38.57 22.96
C ALA A 112 69.80 -39.35 22.48
N GLU A 113 68.89 -39.75 23.38
CA GLU A 113 67.66 -40.47 23.02
C GLU A 113 66.63 -39.58 22.30
N LEU A 114 66.43 -38.33 22.74
CA LEU A 114 65.59 -37.35 22.02
C LEU A 114 66.24 -36.94 20.69
N GLY A 115 67.57 -36.87 20.65
CA GLY A 115 68.38 -36.72 19.44
C GLY A 115 68.24 -37.88 18.44
N ARG A 116 67.99 -39.11 18.92
CA ARG A 116 67.72 -40.28 18.09
C ARG A 116 66.36 -40.16 17.40
N LEU A 117 65.37 -39.62 18.09
CA LEU A 117 64.04 -39.37 17.52
C LEU A 117 64.07 -38.27 16.43
N SER A 118 65.01 -37.33 16.49
CA SER A 118 65.12 -36.20 15.55
C SER A 118 65.99 -36.45 14.30
N ARG A 119 66.95 -37.39 14.32
CA ARG A 119 67.83 -37.70 13.18
C ARG A 119 67.16 -38.36 11.95
N LYS A 120 65.84 -38.59 11.97
CA LYS A 120 65.07 -39.08 10.80
C LYS A 120 64.58 -37.95 9.87
N ILE A 121 64.88 -36.69 10.19
CA ILE A 121 64.55 -35.52 9.38
C ILE A 121 65.66 -35.31 8.34
N VAL A 122 65.34 -35.44 7.05
CA VAL A 122 66.26 -35.14 5.93
C VAL A 122 65.95 -33.74 5.43
N ASP A 123 66.87 -32.80 5.67
CA ASP A 123 66.78 -31.43 5.11
C ASP A 123 66.91 -31.47 3.58
N THR A 124 66.00 -30.82 2.86
CA THR A 124 66.01 -30.71 1.40
C THR A 124 66.34 -29.27 0.98
N GLU A 125 67.56 -29.02 0.51
CA GLU A 125 67.86 -27.79 -0.23
C GLU A 125 67.35 -27.92 -1.68
N THR A 126 66.47 -27.01 -2.09
CA THR A 126 66.01 -26.92 -3.49
C THR A 126 66.82 -25.84 -4.22
N LYS A 127 67.79 -26.24 -5.06
CA LYS A 127 68.44 -25.33 -6.01
C LYS A 127 67.92 -25.59 -7.42
N SER A 128 67.18 -24.62 -7.95
CA SER A 128 66.78 -24.58 -9.36
C SER A 128 67.69 -23.61 -10.11
N GLU A 129 68.65 -24.13 -10.88
CA GLU A 129 69.46 -23.30 -11.80
C GLU A 129 69.01 -23.50 -13.25
N PRO A 130 68.58 -22.45 -13.96
CA PRO A 130 68.29 -22.54 -15.38
C PRO A 130 69.60 -22.64 -16.19
N THR A 131 69.76 -23.69 -16.99
CA THR A 131 70.94 -23.86 -17.85
C THR A 131 70.72 -23.28 -19.25
N ILE A 132 71.62 -22.41 -19.70
CA ILE A 132 71.64 -21.86 -21.08
C ILE A 132 71.97 -22.97 -22.08
N THR A 133 71.26 -23.01 -23.22
CA THR A 133 71.52 -23.97 -24.31
C THR A 133 72.89 -23.74 -24.97
N LEU A 134 73.42 -24.74 -25.69
CA LEU A 134 74.70 -24.60 -26.42
C LEU A 134 74.67 -23.42 -27.42
N LEU A 135 73.56 -23.23 -28.13
CA LEU A 135 73.34 -22.09 -29.04
C LEU A 135 73.31 -20.76 -28.27
N GLY A 136 72.61 -20.70 -27.13
CA GLY A 136 72.59 -19.52 -26.28
C GLY A 136 73.98 -19.14 -25.74
N LYS A 137 74.80 -20.13 -25.38
CA LYS A 137 76.20 -19.90 -24.97
C LYS A 137 77.06 -19.35 -26.11
N ILE A 138 76.90 -19.86 -27.33
CA ILE A 138 77.62 -19.36 -28.51
C ILE A 138 77.23 -17.90 -28.81
N ILE A 139 75.94 -17.58 -28.78
CA ILE A 139 75.47 -16.21 -29.04
C ILE A 139 75.96 -15.25 -27.93
N LEU A 140 75.90 -15.67 -26.67
CA LEU A 140 76.42 -14.89 -25.54
C LEU A 140 77.93 -14.63 -25.67
N PHE A 141 78.69 -15.63 -26.13
CA PHE A 141 80.12 -15.48 -26.41
C PHE A 141 80.39 -14.52 -27.58
N LEU A 142 79.62 -14.59 -28.66
CA LEU A 142 79.75 -13.69 -29.82
C LEU A 142 79.42 -12.24 -29.47
N LEU A 143 78.47 -12.00 -28.56
CA LEU A 143 78.14 -10.66 -28.07
C LEU A 143 79.31 -9.99 -27.33
N LEU A 144 80.26 -10.75 -26.79
CA LEU A 144 81.46 -10.20 -26.15
C LEU A 144 82.34 -9.41 -27.15
N PHE A 145 82.29 -9.75 -28.43
CA PHE A 145 83.06 -9.08 -29.49
C PHE A 145 82.35 -7.85 -30.07
N TYR A 146 81.14 -7.55 -29.61
CA TYR A 146 80.35 -6.41 -30.08
C TYR A 146 81.06 -5.05 -29.87
N PRO A 147 81.73 -4.76 -28.74
CA PRO A 147 82.48 -3.51 -28.56
C PRO A 147 83.63 -3.36 -29.55
N ILE A 148 84.27 -4.48 -29.92
CA ILE A 148 85.35 -4.50 -30.92
C ILE A 148 84.77 -4.21 -32.31
N GLY A 149 83.65 -4.85 -32.67
CA GLY A 149 82.93 -4.56 -33.90
C GLY A 149 82.48 -3.09 -33.99
N PHE A 150 81.95 -2.55 -32.90
CA PHE A 150 81.50 -1.16 -32.82
C PHE A 150 82.68 -0.17 -32.88
N SER A 151 83.81 -0.50 -32.27
CA SER A 151 85.04 0.31 -32.37
C SER A 151 85.59 0.35 -33.81
N PHE A 152 85.51 -0.76 -34.56
CA PHE A 152 85.93 -0.80 -35.96
C PHE A 152 84.92 -0.18 -36.94
N PHE A 153 83.63 -0.17 -36.59
CA PHE A 153 82.59 0.51 -37.35
C PHE A 153 82.58 2.04 -37.09
N GLY A 154 82.77 2.43 -35.83
CA GLY A 154 82.78 3.82 -35.36
C GLY A 154 83.90 4.65 -35.99
N THR A 155 85.03 4.05 -36.33
CA THR A 155 86.13 4.70 -37.07
C THR A 155 85.73 5.22 -38.46
N LEU A 156 84.57 4.81 -39.00
CA LEU A 156 84.03 5.29 -40.27
C LEU A 156 83.06 6.48 -40.11
N THR A 157 82.58 6.75 -38.89
CA THR A 157 81.61 7.81 -38.58
C THR A 157 82.21 8.97 -37.78
N SER A 158 83.43 8.81 -37.26
CA SER A 158 84.21 9.90 -36.65
C SER A 158 84.76 10.87 -37.70
N LYS A 159 84.67 12.18 -37.44
CA LYS A 159 85.06 13.29 -38.34
C LYS A 159 86.54 13.32 -38.76
N ASP A 160 87.40 12.47 -38.20
CA ASP A 160 88.84 12.36 -38.49
C ASP A 160 89.21 11.24 -39.50
N TYR A 161 88.21 10.66 -40.18
CA TYR A 161 88.36 9.55 -41.15
C TYR A 161 89.36 9.82 -42.29
N ALA A 162 89.60 11.09 -42.63
CA ALA A 162 90.52 11.50 -43.70
C ALA A 162 92.01 11.38 -43.33
N SER A 163 92.34 11.12 -42.06
CA SER A 163 93.71 11.04 -41.53
C SER A 163 94.24 9.62 -41.33
N LEU A 164 93.42 8.59 -41.62
CA LEU A 164 93.81 7.18 -41.46
C LEU A 164 94.46 6.61 -42.73
N PRO A 165 95.48 5.72 -42.62
CA PRO A 165 96.14 5.09 -43.77
C PRO A 165 95.19 4.30 -44.67
N LYS A 166 95.33 4.35 -46.01
CA LYS A 166 94.42 3.66 -46.96
C LYS A 166 94.25 2.14 -46.73
N TRP A 167 95.20 1.47 -46.06
CA TRP A 167 95.10 0.06 -45.70
C TRP A 167 94.16 -0.22 -44.51
N TYR A 168 93.68 0.81 -43.81
CA TYR A 168 92.64 0.70 -42.77
C TYR A 168 91.22 0.55 -43.37
N PHE A 169 91.06 0.83 -44.67
CA PHE A 169 89.77 0.78 -45.36
C PHE A 169 89.11 -0.63 -45.44
N PRO A 170 89.75 -1.79 -45.24
CA PRO A 170 89.02 -3.06 -45.11
C PRO A 170 88.53 -3.33 -43.68
N LEU A 171 89.02 -2.61 -42.66
CA LEU A 171 88.74 -2.94 -41.25
C LEU A 171 87.30 -2.64 -40.82
N TRP A 172 86.64 -1.67 -41.44
CA TRP A 172 85.22 -1.43 -41.19
C TRP A 172 84.33 -2.55 -41.72
N ILE A 173 84.73 -3.21 -42.82
CA ILE A 173 84.04 -4.40 -43.34
C ILE A 173 84.10 -5.50 -42.28
N TRP A 174 85.27 -5.70 -41.66
CA TRP A 174 85.42 -6.62 -40.54
C TRP A 174 84.61 -6.18 -39.31
N GLY A 175 84.50 -4.88 -39.04
CA GLY A 175 83.62 -4.33 -38.01
C GLY A 175 82.15 -4.68 -38.22
N ILE A 176 81.64 -4.49 -39.44
CA ILE A 176 80.27 -4.87 -39.82
C ILE A 176 80.07 -6.38 -39.72
N VAL A 177 81.03 -7.19 -40.18
CA VAL A 177 80.95 -8.65 -40.10
C VAL A 177 80.84 -9.12 -38.65
N ILE A 178 81.65 -8.55 -37.74
CA ILE A 178 81.61 -8.89 -36.31
C ILE A 178 80.29 -8.47 -35.66
N LEU A 179 79.76 -7.29 -36.01
CA LEU A 179 78.48 -6.80 -35.50
C LEU A 179 77.28 -7.65 -35.96
N LEU A 180 77.33 -8.16 -37.20
CA LEU A 180 76.27 -9.00 -37.77
C LEU A 180 76.39 -10.48 -37.40
N LEU A 181 77.54 -10.95 -36.93
CA LEU A 181 77.80 -12.37 -36.64
C LEU A 181 76.84 -13.01 -35.61
N PRO A 182 76.52 -12.36 -34.46
CA PRO A 182 75.55 -12.93 -33.50
C PRO A 182 74.16 -13.06 -34.13
N PHE A 183 73.78 -12.10 -34.98
CA PHE A 183 72.49 -12.08 -35.66
C PHE A 183 72.42 -13.17 -36.74
N THR A 184 73.48 -13.36 -37.54
CA THR A 184 73.51 -14.42 -38.56
C THR A 184 73.48 -15.80 -37.92
N VAL A 185 74.18 -16.03 -36.81
CA VAL A 185 74.15 -17.31 -36.07
C VAL A 185 72.77 -17.57 -35.46
N ALA A 186 72.09 -16.54 -34.93
CA ALA A 186 70.73 -16.67 -34.43
C ALA A 186 69.73 -16.99 -35.56
N VAL A 187 69.83 -16.32 -36.71
CA VAL A 187 68.97 -16.55 -37.88
C VAL A 187 69.23 -17.92 -38.49
N LEU A 188 70.49 -18.34 -38.63
CA LEU A 188 70.85 -19.68 -39.10
C LEU A 188 70.39 -20.76 -38.12
N GLY A 189 70.51 -20.57 -36.81
CA GLY A 189 69.98 -21.49 -35.81
C GLY A 189 68.45 -21.63 -35.91
N CYS A 190 67.75 -20.53 -36.16
CA CYS A 190 66.31 -20.50 -36.35
C CYS A 190 65.87 -21.17 -37.67
N LEU A 191 66.60 -20.92 -38.77
CA LEU A 191 66.39 -21.56 -40.07
C LEU A 191 66.70 -23.06 -40.03
N CYS A 192 67.80 -23.47 -39.41
CA CYS A 192 68.15 -24.88 -39.22
C CYS A 192 67.10 -25.61 -38.39
N ASN A 193 66.56 -24.99 -37.33
CA ASN A 193 65.45 -25.56 -36.57
C ASN A 193 64.17 -25.68 -37.43
N LYS A 194 63.91 -24.70 -38.31
CA LYS A 194 62.75 -24.70 -39.22
C LYS A 194 62.87 -25.69 -40.39
N ILE A 195 64.10 -26.04 -40.81
CA ILE A 195 64.37 -26.97 -41.92
C ILE A 195 64.52 -28.42 -41.42
N PHE A 196 65.09 -28.65 -40.23
CA PHE A 196 65.44 -29.99 -39.72
C PHE A 196 64.70 -30.42 -38.44
N GLY A 197 63.72 -29.67 -37.92
CA GLY A 197 63.04 -30.01 -36.64
C GLY A 197 61.64 -29.44 -36.41
N LYS A 198 60.89 -30.07 -35.50
CA LYS A 198 59.46 -29.89 -35.16
C LYS A 198 59.00 -28.42 -35.00
N LYS A 199 57.79 -28.13 -35.52
CA LYS A 199 57.01 -26.90 -35.26
C LYS A 199 56.82 -26.69 -33.75
N SER A 200 57.68 -25.88 -33.12
CA SER A 200 57.42 -25.27 -31.81
C SER A 200 57.46 -23.76 -31.96
N GLU A 201 56.37 -23.09 -31.59
CA GLU A 201 56.14 -21.65 -31.79
C GLU A 201 56.84 -20.75 -30.74
N ASP A 202 57.69 -21.31 -29.87
CA ASP A 202 58.34 -20.58 -28.77
C ASP A 202 59.85 -20.41 -29.02
N TYR A 203 60.24 -19.30 -29.68
CA TYR A 203 61.62 -18.97 -30.05
C TYR A 203 62.57 -18.80 -28.85
N VAL A 204 62.03 -18.57 -27.64
CA VAL A 204 62.81 -18.40 -26.40
C VAL A 204 63.45 -19.73 -25.95
N SER A 205 62.83 -20.87 -26.32
CA SER A 205 63.34 -22.21 -26.01
C SER A 205 64.68 -22.56 -26.69
N LEU A 206 65.05 -21.80 -27.73
CA LEU A 206 66.36 -21.92 -28.39
C LEU A 206 67.52 -21.42 -27.53
N PHE A 207 67.24 -20.52 -26.57
CA PHE A 207 68.24 -19.91 -25.69
C PHE A 207 68.25 -20.51 -24.28
N PHE A 208 67.09 -20.95 -23.79
CA PHE A 208 66.94 -21.54 -22.46
C PHE A 208 66.10 -22.83 -22.52
N THR A 209 66.62 -23.93 -22.00
CA THR A 209 65.84 -25.18 -21.89
C THR A 209 64.89 -25.08 -20.69
N LYS A 210 63.57 -25.16 -20.90
CA LYS A 210 62.61 -25.41 -19.81
C LYS A 210 62.81 -26.85 -19.31
N THR A 211 63.29 -27.01 -18.08
CA THR A 211 63.61 -28.31 -17.47
C THR A 211 62.35 -29.09 -17.11
N THR A 212 62.27 -30.32 -17.60
CA THR A 212 61.41 -31.40 -17.08
C THR A 212 62.07 -31.99 -15.82
N ALA A 213 61.48 -31.76 -14.65
CA ALA A 213 61.92 -32.37 -13.40
C ALA A 213 61.35 -33.79 -13.27
N ASN A 214 62.21 -34.80 -13.31
CA ASN A 214 61.88 -36.16 -12.89
C ASN A 214 61.68 -36.18 -11.36
N HIS A 215 60.44 -36.43 -10.91
CA HIS A 215 60.15 -36.72 -9.50
C HIS A 215 60.73 -38.08 -9.10
N LYS A 216 61.77 -38.09 -8.25
CA LYS A 216 62.08 -39.24 -7.39
C LYS A 216 61.43 -38.98 -6.03
N THR A 217 60.36 -39.71 -5.73
CA THR A 217 59.68 -39.69 -4.43
C THR A 217 60.51 -40.47 -3.42
N THR A 218 60.93 -39.83 -2.32
CA THR A 218 61.33 -40.53 -1.09
C THR A 218 60.62 -39.85 0.07
N SER A 219 59.98 -40.67 0.89
CA SER A 219 58.91 -40.35 1.85
C SER A 219 59.36 -39.45 3.00
N VAL A 220 58.59 -38.39 3.25
CA VAL A 220 58.58 -37.64 4.52
C VAL A 220 58.10 -38.59 5.62
N THR A 221 58.96 -38.87 6.60
CA THR A 221 58.52 -39.48 7.85
C THR A 221 57.99 -38.36 8.74
N THR A 222 56.80 -38.52 9.29
CA THR A 222 56.16 -37.52 10.17
C THR A 222 57.09 -37.10 11.33
N PRO A 223 57.11 -35.83 11.74
CA PRO A 223 57.99 -35.32 12.79
C PRO A 223 57.63 -35.76 14.22
N ASP A 224 56.46 -36.39 14.41
CA ASP A 224 55.98 -36.90 15.70
C ASP A 224 56.33 -38.39 15.87
N PRO A 225 56.93 -38.82 17.00
CA PRO A 225 57.29 -40.21 17.21
C PRO A 225 56.06 -41.13 17.15
N THR A 226 56.25 -42.35 16.67
CA THR A 226 55.18 -43.36 16.68
C THR A 226 54.79 -43.72 18.12
N THR A 227 53.59 -44.23 18.32
CA THR A 227 53.10 -44.65 19.66
C THR A 227 54.05 -45.63 20.35
N ILE A 228 54.68 -46.54 19.59
CA ILE A 228 55.64 -47.52 20.11
C ILE A 228 56.94 -46.82 20.53
N GLU A 229 57.51 -45.97 19.68
CA GLU A 229 58.73 -45.20 20.00
C GLU A 229 58.53 -44.30 21.23
N PHE A 230 57.37 -43.65 21.34
CA PHE A 230 56.99 -42.86 22.52
C PHE A 230 56.93 -43.72 23.79
N GLN A 231 56.23 -44.86 23.75
CA GLN A 231 56.12 -45.77 24.89
C GLN A 231 57.47 -46.31 25.35
N GLU A 232 58.36 -46.68 24.42
CA GLU A 232 59.69 -47.18 24.75
C GLU A 232 60.54 -46.14 25.49
N VAL A 233 60.63 -44.92 24.95
CA VAL A 233 61.42 -43.83 25.54
C VAL A 233 60.84 -43.42 26.89
N LEU A 234 59.52 -43.32 26.98
CA LEU A 234 58.84 -42.99 28.23
C LEU A 234 59.06 -44.06 29.30
N LYS A 235 58.92 -45.36 28.98
CA LYS A 235 59.20 -46.46 29.92
C LYS A 235 60.62 -46.41 30.45
N LYS A 236 61.59 -46.15 29.57
CA LYS A 236 63.00 -46.02 29.94
C LYS A 236 63.20 -44.82 30.88
N MET A 237 62.55 -43.69 30.58
CA MET A 237 62.61 -42.47 31.38
C MET A 237 62.00 -42.63 32.77
N LEU A 238 60.76 -43.12 32.85
CA LEU A 238 60.06 -43.36 34.11
C LEU A 238 60.72 -44.49 34.90
N GLY A 239 61.13 -45.57 34.25
CA GLY A 239 61.84 -46.69 34.86
C GLY A 239 63.14 -46.25 35.55
N LYS A 240 63.92 -45.34 34.95
CA LYS A 240 65.13 -44.79 35.58
C LYS A 240 64.82 -43.72 36.63
N ALA A 241 63.87 -42.82 36.35
CA ALA A 241 63.51 -41.72 37.24
C ALA A 241 62.92 -42.22 38.57
N LEU A 242 62.08 -43.27 38.50
CA LEU A 242 61.34 -43.85 39.60
C LEU A 242 61.92 -45.19 40.09
N ALA A 243 63.10 -45.61 39.62
CA ALA A 243 63.80 -46.83 40.09
C ALA A 243 64.16 -46.80 41.57
N LEU A 244 64.34 -45.61 42.15
CA LEU A 244 64.66 -45.43 43.57
C LEU A 244 63.37 -45.38 44.38
N ASN A 245 63.26 -46.25 45.39
CA ASN A 245 62.12 -46.30 46.30
C ASN A 245 61.85 -44.93 46.95
N GLY A 246 60.59 -44.48 46.93
CA GLY A 246 60.13 -43.24 47.58
C GLY A 246 60.04 -42.01 46.68
N ARG A 247 60.26 -42.13 45.36
CA ARG A 247 59.96 -41.06 44.38
C ARG A 247 58.56 -41.21 43.83
N ARG A 248 57.83 -40.11 43.68
CA ARG A 248 56.50 -40.08 43.04
C ARG A 248 56.41 -38.95 42.02
N LEU A 249 55.81 -39.21 40.87
CA LEU A 249 55.61 -38.23 39.81
C LEU A 249 54.13 -38.02 39.55
N ILE A 250 53.69 -36.78 39.69
CA ILE A 250 52.35 -36.32 39.32
C ILE A 250 52.48 -35.52 38.04
N VAL A 251 51.92 -36.02 36.95
CA VAL A 251 51.85 -35.34 35.67
C VAL A 251 50.49 -34.67 35.56
N VAL A 252 50.48 -33.37 35.28
CA VAL A 252 49.27 -32.59 34.98
C VAL A 252 49.29 -32.22 33.52
N VAL A 253 48.25 -32.58 32.77
CA VAL A 253 48.07 -32.13 31.37
C VAL A 253 46.98 -31.07 31.35
N ASP A 254 47.36 -29.79 31.34
CA ASP A 254 46.44 -28.64 31.39
C ASP A 254 46.06 -28.15 29.98
N ASN A 255 44.94 -27.43 29.87
CA ASN A 255 44.38 -26.86 28.64
C ASN A 255 44.14 -27.87 27.49
N LEU A 256 43.95 -29.15 27.79
CA LEU A 256 43.62 -30.17 26.79
C LEU A 256 42.30 -29.88 26.06
N ASP A 257 41.41 -29.13 26.69
CA ASP A 257 40.14 -28.68 26.12
C ASP A 257 40.26 -27.46 25.18
N ARG A 258 41.48 -26.93 24.94
CA ARG A 258 41.74 -25.77 24.07
C ARG A 258 42.50 -26.05 22.77
N VAL A 259 43.02 -27.27 22.61
CA VAL A 259 43.72 -27.68 21.39
C VAL A 259 42.74 -28.18 20.33
N ASP A 260 43.15 -28.18 19.06
CA ASP A 260 42.34 -28.69 17.95
C ASP A 260 41.98 -30.17 18.14
N THR A 261 40.85 -30.61 17.59
CA THR A 261 40.34 -31.99 17.77
C THR A 261 41.38 -33.06 17.41
N LYS A 262 42.17 -32.87 16.34
CA LYS A 262 43.21 -33.84 15.92
C LYS A 262 44.34 -33.93 16.94
N ASP A 263 44.75 -32.80 17.50
CA ASP A 263 45.82 -32.69 18.49
C ASP A 263 45.35 -33.22 19.84
N ALA A 264 44.12 -32.87 20.25
CA ALA A 264 43.46 -33.42 21.45
C ALA A 264 43.40 -34.94 21.38
N LEU A 265 42.99 -35.51 20.24
CA LEU A 265 42.94 -36.96 20.00
C LEU A 265 44.33 -37.61 20.09
N SER A 266 45.35 -36.96 19.53
CA SER A 266 46.73 -37.44 19.57
C SER A 266 47.30 -37.41 21.00
N ILE A 267 47.10 -36.30 21.73
CA ILE A 267 47.49 -36.16 23.14
C ILE A 267 46.75 -37.18 24.00
N TRP A 268 45.46 -37.39 23.77
CA TRP A 268 44.65 -38.36 24.52
C TRP A 268 45.10 -39.80 24.24
N ALA A 269 45.37 -40.15 22.99
CA ALA A 269 45.93 -41.46 22.62
C ALA A 269 47.29 -41.68 23.30
N THR A 270 48.09 -40.61 23.37
CA THR A 270 49.37 -40.60 24.08
C THR A 270 49.17 -40.78 25.60
N MET A 271 48.22 -40.09 26.22
CA MET A 271 47.89 -40.25 27.64
C MET A 271 47.38 -41.65 27.96
N ARG A 272 46.52 -42.22 27.11
CA ARG A 272 46.00 -43.58 27.27
C ARG A 272 47.12 -44.62 27.22
N THR A 273 48.12 -44.42 26.36
CA THR A 273 49.30 -45.29 26.31
C THR A 273 50.17 -45.25 27.57
N LEU A 274 49.98 -44.27 28.47
CA LEU A 274 50.59 -44.24 29.81
C LEU A 274 49.98 -45.30 30.76
N PHE A 275 48.79 -45.80 30.45
CA PHE A 275 48.02 -46.71 31.32
C PHE A 275 47.64 -48.04 30.66
N GLU A 276 47.84 -48.21 29.35
CA GLU A 276 47.63 -49.49 28.62
C GLU A 276 48.71 -50.56 28.89
N PHE A 277 49.32 -50.58 30.08
CA PHE A 277 50.32 -51.59 30.45
C PHE A 277 49.73 -52.90 30.99
N ASP A 278 48.42 -53.09 30.86
CA ASP A 278 47.71 -54.29 31.30
C ASP A 278 47.92 -55.48 30.35
N ALA A 279 49.11 -56.09 30.45
CA ALA A 279 49.37 -57.52 30.23
C ALA A 279 50.69 -57.94 30.93
N PRO A 280 50.85 -59.20 31.34
CA PRO A 280 50.87 -59.70 32.72
C PRO A 280 52.04 -59.25 33.64
N GLN A 281 52.80 -58.19 33.30
CA GLN A 281 53.91 -57.68 34.14
C GLN A 281 53.68 -56.23 34.56
N LYS A 282 53.19 -56.04 35.80
CA LYS A 282 53.13 -54.74 36.47
C LYS A 282 54.55 -54.18 36.59
N MET A 283 54.85 -53.04 35.96
CA MET A 283 56.18 -52.43 36.04
C MET A 283 56.39 -51.78 37.41
N SER A 284 57.62 -51.81 37.93
CA SER A 284 57.97 -51.36 39.28
C SER A 284 57.65 -49.88 39.58
N TRP A 285 57.58 -49.02 38.57
CA TRP A 285 57.33 -47.58 38.71
C TRP A 285 55.86 -47.18 38.64
N THR A 286 54.95 -48.09 38.24
CA THR A 286 53.53 -47.78 38.01
C THR A 286 52.84 -47.25 39.25
N ASP A 287 53.11 -47.83 40.42
CA ASP A 287 52.53 -47.42 41.71
C ASP A 287 52.98 -46.02 42.17
N SER A 288 53.97 -45.41 41.51
CA SER A 288 54.55 -44.11 41.84
C SER A 288 54.24 -43.00 40.82
N PHE A 289 53.35 -43.27 39.86
CA PHE A 289 52.99 -42.36 38.78
C PHE A 289 51.50 -42.00 38.82
N TRP A 290 51.19 -40.71 38.68
CA TRP A 290 49.81 -40.20 38.66
C TRP A 290 49.61 -39.24 37.48
N LEU A 291 48.45 -39.30 36.84
CA LEU A 291 48.04 -38.33 35.83
C LEU A 291 46.84 -37.53 36.35
N ILE A 292 46.90 -36.20 36.25
CA ILE A 292 45.78 -35.29 36.52
C ILE A 292 45.47 -34.52 35.24
N VAL A 293 44.20 -34.43 34.88
CA VAL A 293 43.78 -33.73 33.66
C VAL A 293 42.63 -32.79 33.98
N PRO A 294 42.92 -31.49 34.17
CA PRO A 294 41.89 -30.48 34.26
C PRO A 294 41.23 -30.24 32.89
N MET A 295 39.90 -30.28 32.84
CA MET A 295 39.16 -30.07 31.59
C MET A 295 37.71 -29.62 31.82
N ASP A 296 37.10 -29.03 30.79
CA ASP A 296 35.67 -28.78 30.73
C ASP A 296 34.95 -29.95 30.03
N LYS A 297 34.06 -30.64 30.77
CA LYS A 297 33.28 -31.78 30.26
C LYS A 297 32.40 -31.39 29.05
N SER A 298 31.93 -30.15 29.00
CA SER A 298 31.11 -29.63 27.88
C SER A 298 31.93 -29.20 26.66
N ALA A 299 33.24 -29.00 26.82
CA ALA A 299 34.15 -28.75 25.70
C ALA A 299 34.49 -30.07 24.99
N LEU A 300 34.65 -31.16 25.75
CA LEU A 300 34.85 -32.51 25.20
C LEU A 300 33.70 -32.96 24.29
N SER A 301 32.45 -32.71 24.70
CA SER A 301 31.30 -33.05 23.86
C SER A 301 31.34 -32.33 22.50
N ARG A 302 31.71 -31.05 22.50
CA ARG A 302 31.85 -30.27 21.26
C ARG A 302 33.03 -30.71 20.39
N LEU A 303 34.16 -31.04 21.01
CA LEU A 303 35.36 -31.53 20.30
C LEU A 303 35.07 -32.83 19.55
N TRP A 304 34.21 -33.70 20.10
CA TRP A 304 33.89 -35.02 19.55
C TRP A 304 32.65 -35.05 18.64
N ASP A 305 31.70 -34.12 18.81
CA ASP A 305 30.57 -33.93 17.90
C ASP A 305 31.03 -33.46 16.51
N ALA A 306 32.12 -32.68 16.43
CA ALA A 306 32.69 -32.21 15.15
C ALA A 306 33.24 -33.34 14.26
N SER A 307 33.52 -34.52 14.81
CA SER A 307 33.90 -35.73 14.06
C SER A 307 32.70 -36.52 13.52
N ALA A 308 31.47 -36.19 13.92
CA ALA A 308 30.24 -36.92 13.57
C ALA A 308 29.41 -36.23 12.45
N VAL A 309 30.04 -35.48 11.56
CA VAL A 309 29.34 -34.68 10.52
C VAL A 309 28.70 -35.52 9.41
N ASP A 310 28.90 -36.85 9.35
CA ASP A 310 28.39 -37.67 8.24
C ASP A 310 27.24 -38.65 8.58
N THR A 311 26.66 -38.64 9.78
CA THR A 311 25.42 -39.40 10.03
C THR A 311 24.48 -38.66 10.99
N GLY A 312 23.36 -38.16 10.44
CA GLY A 312 22.36 -37.36 11.16
C GLY A 312 21.62 -38.08 12.29
N LYS A 313 22.25 -38.21 13.46
CA LYS A 313 21.62 -38.57 14.75
C LYS A 313 22.25 -37.78 15.91
N ASN A 314 21.65 -36.63 16.26
CA ASN A 314 22.07 -35.70 17.32
C ASN A 314 21.85 -36.19 18.77
N ALA A 315 22.01 -37.49 19.06
CA ALA A 315 21.84 -38.02 20.42
C ALA A 315 22.91 -39.06 20.84
N ILE A 316 23.93 -39.30 20.00
CA ILE A 316 24.94 -40.36 20.23
C ILE A 316 26.26 -39.79 20.80
N GLY A 317 26.51 -38.47 20.69
CA GLY A 317 27.78 -37.85 21.10
C GLY A 317 28.05 -37.82 22.61
N SER A 318 27.02 -37.54 23.43
CA SER A 318 27.17 -37.46 24.89
C SER A 318 27.48 -38.81 25.53
N THR A 319 26.79 -39.87 25.10
CA THR A 319 27.01 -41.24 25.61
C THR A 319 28.35 -41.84 25.19
N LEU A 320 28.88 -41.46 24.02
CA LEU A 320 30.24 -41.82 23.61
C LEU A 320 31.27 -41.13 24.51
N VAL A 321 31.17 -39.80 24.70
CA VAL A 321 32.13 -39.03 25.51
C VAL A 321 32.14 -39.49 26.97
N ASP A 322 30.98 -39.76 27.56
CA ASP A 322 30.89 -40.34 28.90
C ASP A 322 31.56 -41.73 28.96
N ALA A 323 31.28 -42.62 28.01
CA ALA A 323 31.94 -43.92 27.93
C ALA A 323 33.46 -43.84 27.64
N PHE A 324 33.94 -42.77 27.00
CA PHE A 324 35.36 -42.51 26.75
C PHE A 324 36.07 -41.95 27.99
N VAL A 325 35.41 -41.09 28.75
CA VAL A 325 35.90 -40.55 30.04
C VAL A 325 35.98 -41.68 31.07
N GLU A 326 34.92 -42.48 31.22
CA GLU A 326 34.83 -43.60 32.17
C GLU A 326 35.92 -44.67 31.93
N LYS A 327 36.38 -44.83 30.68
CA LYS A 327 37.47 -45.76 30.32
C LYS A 327 38.87 -45.18 30.56
N THR A 328 39.02 -43.87 30.59
CA THR A 328 40.33 -43.21 30.68
C THR A 328 40.68 -42.85 32.12
N PHE A 329 39.72 -42.34 32.89
CA PHE A 329 39.92 -41.87 34.25
C PHE A 329 39.34 -42.83 35.27
N GLN A 330 40.09 -43.10 36.33
CA GLN A 330 39.62 -43.94 37.43
C GLN A 330 38.92 -43.11 38.51
N MET A 331 39.17 -41.80 38.54
CA MET A 331 38.62 -40.87 39.54
C MET A 331 38.25 -39.53 38.90
N GLU A 332 37.14 -38.95 39.35
CA GLU A 332 36.60 -37.67 38.87
C GLU A 332 36.38 -36.71 40.03
N PHE A 333 36.89 -35.48 39.92
CA PHE A 333 36.59 -34.37 40.82
C PHE A 333 35.88 -33.26 40.06
N TYR A 334 34.84 -32.69 40.65
CA TYR A 334 34.07 -31.60 40.06
C TYR A 334 34.29 -30.31 40.83
N VAL A 335 34.65 -29.23 40.13
CA VAL A 335 34.74 -27.87 40.69
C VAL A 335 33.33 -27.29 40.76
N PRO A 336 32.76 -27.09 41.96
CA PRO A 336 31.39 -26.59 42.08
C PRO A 336 31.31 -25.10 41.70
N PRO A 337 30.17 -24.64 41.17
CA PRO A 337 29.94 -23.22 40.94
C PRO A 337 29.89 -22.45 42.27
N PRO A 338 30.30 -21.16 42.29
CA PRO A 338 30.33 -20.38 43.51
C PRO A 338 28.92 -20.08 44.04
N VAL A 339 28.73 -20.16 45.36
CA VAL A 339 27.47 -19.77 46.01
C VAL A 339 27.28 -18.26 45.92
N LEU A 340 26.02 -17.80 45.73
CA LEU A 340 25.72 -16.37 45.52
C LEU A 340 26.25 -15.45 46.63
N SER A 341 26.25 -15.90 47.88
CA SER A 341 26.78 -15.14 49.02
C SER A 341 28.29 -14.90 48.91
N GLN A 342 29.05 -15.94 48.59
CA GLN A 342 30.50 -15.87 48.38
C GLN A 342 30.83 -15.08 47.10
N LEU A 343 30.04 -15.26 46.03
CA LEU A 343 30.17 -14.49 44.79
C LEU A 343 29.97 -12.99 45.04
N LYS A 344 28.98 -12.61 45.86
CA LYS A 344 28.77 -11.20 46.25
C LYS A 344 29.99 -10.66 46.96
N THR A 345 30.48 -11.35 47.99
CA THR A 345 31.65 -10.92 48.76
C THR A 345 32.87 -10.76 47.86
N TYR A 346 33.16 -11.78 47.05
CA TYR A 346 34.26 -11.74 46.10
C TYR A 346 34.13 -10.59 45.10
N PHE A 347 32.95 -10.39 44.50
CA PHE A 347 32.70 -9.33 43.52
C PHE A 347 32.92 -7.93 44.12
N ILE A 348 32.42 -7.69 45.33
CA ILE A 348 32.57 -6.41 46.03
C ILE A 348 34.04 -6.15 46.36
N GLU A 349 34.78 -7.15 46.84
CA GLU A 349 36.22 -7.01 47.10
C GLU A 349 37.00 -6.72 45.80
N GLN A 350 36.67 -7.40 44.69
CA GLN A 350 37.28 -7.10 43.39
C GLN A 350 36.94 -5.67 42.91
N LEU A 351 35.73 -5.17 43.15
CA LEU A 351 35.36 -3.79 42.83
C LEU A 351 36.13 -2.76 43.69
N LYS A 352 36.32 -3.03 44.99
CA LYS A 352 37.10 -2.15 45.87
C LYS A 352 38.55 -2.05 45.42
N ILE A 353 39.13 -3.15 44.94
CA ILE A 353 40.48 -3.16 44.36
C ILE A 353 40.51 -2.35 43.05
N ALA A 354 39.53 -2.56 42.17
CA ALA A 354 39.46 -1.89 40.87
C ALA A 354 39.17 -0.38 40.98
N PHE A 355 38.36 0.04 41.97
CA PHE A 355 37.91 1.43 42.15
C PHE A 355 38.07 1.90 43.62
N PRO A 356 39.30 2.19 44.09
CA PRO A 356 39.55 2.49 45.50
C PRO A 356 38.81 3.72 46.04
N SER A 357 38.58 4.75 45.21
CA SER A 357 37.83 5.95 45.64
C SER A 357 36.33 5.69 45.84
N HIS A 358 35.81 4.58 45.31
CA HIS A 358 34.43 4.14 45.48
C HIS A 358 34.27 3.10 46.60
N ALA A 359 35.38 2.65 47.23
CA ALA A 359 35.36 1.58 48.22
C ALA A 359 34.47 1.88 49.44
N GLY A 360 34.32 3.16 49.80
CA GLY A 360 33.45 3.62 50.90
C GLY A 360 31.98 3.84 50.52
N ASN A 361 31.61 3.78 49.22
CA ASN A 361 30.25 4.00 48.76
C ASN A 361 29.53 2.68 48.48
N GLU A 362 29.06 2.04 49.55
CA GLU A 362 28.47 0.71 49.47
C GLU A 362 27.21 0.66 48.59
N ASN A 363 26.45 1.74 48.50
CA ASN A 363 25.27 1.83 47.63
C ASN A 363 25.62 1.69 46.15
N VAL A 364 26.69 2.35 45.68
CA VAL A 364 27.16 2.27 44.29
C VAL A 364 27.71 0.86 43.99
N LEU A 365 28.50 0.30 44.91
CA LEU A 365 29.05 -1.05 44.75
C LEU A 365 27.94 -2.12 44.70
N LEU A 366 26.93 -1.99 45.56
CA LEU A 366 25.76 -2.86 45.56
C LEU A 366 24.89 -2.67 44.32
N ALA A 367 24.76 -1.45 43.78
CA ALA A 367 24.05 -1.21 42.53
C ALA A 367 24.74 -1.92 41.36
N VAL A 368 26.07 -1.79 41.23
CA VAL A 368 26.86 -2.49 40.21
C VAL A 368 26.74 -4.02 40.38
N PHE A 369 26.75 -4.53 41.62
CA PHE A 369 26.52 -5.96 41.87
C PHE A 369 25.10 -6.41 41.49
N ARG A 370 24.06 -5.61 41.76
CA ARG A 370 22.68 -5.91 41.36
C ARG A 370 22.55 -5.99 39.83
N LEU A 371 23.20 -5.09 39.09
CA LEU A 371 23.30 -5.15 37.64
C LEU A 371 24.02 -6.42 37.18
N TYR A 372 25.16 -6.75 37.80
CA TYR A 372 25.90 -7.97 37.49
C TYR A 372 25.10 -9.25 37.78
N ARG A 373 24.28 -9.26 38.84
CA ARG A 373 23.43 -10.41 39.19
C ARG A 373 22.48 -10.79 38.06
N GLN A 374 22.06 -9.85 37.21
CA GLN A 374 21.25 -10.17 36.04
C GLN A 374 21.97 -11.16 35.10
N ARG A 375 23.27 -10.95 34.91
CA ARG A 375 24.12 -11.83 34.12
C ARG A 375 24.21 -13.24 34.71
N VAL A 376 24.11 -13.37 36.03
CA VAL A 376 24.07 -14.67 36.73
C VAL A 376 22.77 -15.41 36.41
N VAL A 377 21.64 -14.69 36.39
CA VAL A 377 20.31 -15.26 36.07
C VAL A 377 20.25 -15.70 34.61
N THR A 378 20.70 -14.86 33.67
CA THR A 378 20.68 -15.18 32.24
C THR A 378 21.64 -16.30 31.85
N LYS A 379 22.77 -16.45 32.57
CA LYS A 379 23.71 -17.57 32.39
C LYS A 379 23.38 -18.83 33.21
N GLN A 380 22.18 -18.94 33.79
CA GLN A 380 21.77 -20.09 34.63
C GLN A 380 22.78 -20.44 35.74
N GLY A 381 23.42 -19.44 36.36
CA GLY A 381 24.38 -19.65 37.44
C GLY A 381 25.79 -20.08 37.04
N ARG A 382 26.10 -20.21 35.74
CA ARG A 382 27.45 -20.53 35.22
C ARG A 382 28.38 -19.32 35.21
N VAL A 383 28.56 -18.69 36.37
CA VAL A 383 29.43 -17.53 36.52
C VAL A 383 30.71 -17.93 37.22
N THR A 384 31.84 -17.61 36.58
CA THR A 384 33.16 -17.97 37.08
C THR A 384 33.90 -16.76 37.67
N PRO A 385 34.92 -16.99 38.53
CA PRO A 385 35.75 -15.91 39.05
C PRO A 385 36.39 -15.04 37.97
N ARG A 386 36.72 -15.66 36.83
CA ARG A 386 37.23 -14.98 35.63
C ARG A 386 36.18 -14.07 35.00
N ASP A 387 34.93 -14.54 34.87
CA ASP A 387 33.81 -13.74 34.36
C ASP A 387 33.58 -12.47 35.19
N VAL A 388 33.74 -12.55 36.53
CA VAL A 388 33.67 -11.38 37.43
C VAL A 388 34.76 -10.37 37.09
N LYS A 389 36.02 -10.82 37.05
CA LYS A 389 37.16 -9.93 36.75
C LYS A 389 37.03 -9.30 35.37
N LEU A 390 36.63 -10.07 34.35
CA LEU A 390 36.41 -9.57 32.99
C LEU A 390 35.31 -8.51 32.94
N PHE A 391 34.20 -8.71 33.66
CA PHE A 391 33.15 -7.71 33.74
C PHE A 391 33.67 -6.42 34.38
N ILE A 392 34.33 -6.53 35.54
CA ILE A 392 34.88 -5.36 36.26
C ILE A 392 35.92 -4.65 35.38
N ASN A 393 36.81 -5.39 34.71
CA ASN A 393 37.81 -4.82 33.82
C ASN A 393 37.20 -4.09 32.62
N ARG A 394 36.07 -4.55 32.09
CA ARG A 394 35.33 -3.80 31.05
C ARG A 394 34.78 -2.49 31.59
N VAL A 395 34.31 -2.47 32.83
CA VAL A 395 33.88 -1.22 33.50
C VAL A 395 35.09 -0.31 33.72
N VAL A 396 36.24 -0.86 34.14
CA VAL A 396 37.51 -0.12 34.28
C VAL A 396 37.89 0.53 32.95
N SER A 397 37.78 -0.17 31.82
CA SER A 397 38.04 0.41 30.50
C SER A 397 37.19 1.66 30.22
N LEU A 398 35.91 1.65 30.57
CA LEU A 398 35.04 2.83 30.41
C LEU A 398 35.38 3.93 31.42
N HIS A 399 35.69 3.55 32.66
CA HIS A 399 36.04 4.51 33.70
C HIS A 399 37.36 5.23 33.42
N LEU A 400 38.30 4.60 32.71
CA LEU A 400 39.52 5.26 32.25
C LEU A 400 39.24 6.33 31.19
N LEU A 401 38.20 6.16 30.37
CA LEU A 401 37.79 7.13 29.36
C LEU A 401 36.96 8.27 29.95
N TRP A 402 36.00 7.94 30.80
CA TRP A 402 34.96 8.87 31.26
C TRP A 402 35.12 9.31 32.72
N GLY A 403 35.96 8.65 33.50
CA GLY A 403 36.12 8.91 34.93
C GLY A 403 34.77 8.93 35.66
N ASP A 404 34.61 9.92 36.52
CA ASP A 404 33.39 10.18 37.28
C ASP A 404 32.37 11.07 36.52
N ASP A 405 32.68 11.48 35.27
CA ASP A 405 31.77 12.30 34.45
C ASP A 405 30.50 11.49 34.09
N ILE A 406 30.64 10.18 33.94
CA ILE A 406 29.55 9.21 33.81
C ILE A 406 29.57 8.28 35.03
N GLY A 407 28.44 8.10 35.71
CA GLY A 407 28.39 7.32 36.94
C GLY A 407 28.79 5.85 36.76
N LEU A 408 29.50 5.28 37.74
CA LEU A 408 30.01 3.89 37.69
C LEU A 408 28.90 2.86 37.41
N ALA A 409 27.69 3.10 37.91
CA ALA A 409 26.53 2.24 37.66
C ALA A 409 26.03 2.33 36.20
N SER A 410 26.04 3.51 35.56
CA SER A 410 25.73 3.68 34.13
C SER A 410 26.77 2.99 33.25
N GLN A 411 28.06 3.09 33.63
CA GLN A 411 29.13 2.38 32.93
C GLN A 411 28.95 0.85 33.02
N ALA A 412 28.61 0.34 34.21
CA ALA A 412 28.32 -1.08 34.40
C ALA A 412 27.07 -1.55 33.63
N LEU A 413 26.04 -0.70 33.56
CA LEU A 413 24.83 -0.96 32.77
C LEU A 413 25.16 -1.05 31.27
N TYR A 414 25.97 -0.11 30.75
CA TYR A 414 26.42 -0.17 29.36
C TYR A 414 27.20 -1.45 29.08
N VAL A 415 28.13 -1.86 29.94
CA VAL A 415 28.88 -3.12 29.76
C VAL A 415 27.97 -4.35 29.70
N LEU A 416 26.85 -4.33 30.44
CA LEU A 416 25.88 -5.43 30.45
C LEU A 416 25.12 -5.54 29.12
N TYR A 417 24.74 -4.41 28.53
CA TYR A 417 23.88 -4.34 27.34
C TYR A 417 24.59 -3.85 26.06
N ALA A 418 25.91 -3.65 26.07
CA ALA A 418 26.65 -3.09 24.95
C ALA A 418 26.44 -3.87 23.65
N GLU A 419 26.33 -5.20 23.71
CA GLU A 419 26.08 -6.04 22.53
C GLU A 419 24.64 -5.89 22.01
N ASN A 420 23.66 -5.68 22.88
CA ASN A 420 22.28 -5.41 22.49
C ASN A 420 22.17 -4.03 21.81
N ILE A 421 22.73 -3.00 22.46
CA ILE A 421 22.78 -1.63 21.94
C ILE A 421 23.49 -1.56 20.58
N ARG A 422 24.62 -2.27 20.41
CA ARG A 422 25.34 -2.35 19.13
C ARG A 422 24.55 -3.04 18.01
N ARG A 423 23.63 -3.95 18.35
CA ARG A 423 22.78 -4.63 17.35
C ARG A 423 21.62 -3.76 16.92
N SER A 424 21.11 -2.90 17.81
CA SER A 424 19.97 -2.04 17.54
C SER A 424 20.06 -0.75 18.36
N GLU A 425 20.54 0.33 17.73
CA GLU A 425 20.59 1.66 18.35
C GLU A 425 19.20 2.20 18.75
N LYS A 426 18.12 1.65 18.16
CA LYS A 426 16.73 1.96 18.54
C LYS A 426 16.43 1.63 19.99
N GLU A 427 17.14 0.64 20.56
CA GLU A 427 17.01 0.26 21.97
C GLU A 427 17.38 1.42 22.91
N LEU A 428 18.27 2.34 22.49
CA LEU A 428 18.60 3.55 23.25
C LEU A 428 17.42 4.53 23.36
N ILE A 429 16.42 4.42 22.49
CA ILE A 429 15.23 5.29 22.44
C ILE A 429 14.04 4.64 23.15
N THR A 430 13.82 3.34 22.97
CA THR A 430 12.54 2.68 23.33
C THR A 430 12.53 1.95 24.67
N TRP A 431 13.65 1.85 25.40
CA TRP A 431 13.71 1.37 26.79
C TRP A 431 13.36 -0.12 27.03
N ASP A 432 12.78 -0.80 26.04
CA ASP A 432 12.19 -2.15 26.17
C ASP A 432 13.20 -3.28 26.42
N PHE A 433 14.48 -3.03 26.11
CA PHE A 433 15.54 -4.04 26.26
C PHE A 433 15.98 -4.25 27.72
N ILE A 434 15.69 -3.30 28.62
CA ILE A 434 16.03 -3.41 30.04
C ILE A 434 14.88 -4.10 30.77
N GLU A 435 15.18 -5.18 31.49
CA GLU A 435 14.16 -5.91 32.23
C GLU A 435 13.47 -5.02 33.29
N PRO A 436 12.13 -5.09 33.45
CA PRO A 436 11.38 -4.24 34.38
C PRO A 436 11.87 -4.28 35.84
N ARG A 437 12.42 -5.42 36.26
CA ARG A 437 12.99 -5.58 37.62
C ARG A 437 14.24 -4.72 37.84
N ILE A 438 14.96 -4.38 36.78
CA ILE A 438 16.17 -3.55 36.79
C ILE A 438 15.81 -2.08 36.59
N GLN A 439 14.77 -1.78 35.83
CA GLN A 439 14.23 -0.42 35.71
C GLN A 439 13.89 0.17 37.09
N ASN A 440 13.37 -0.65 38.01
CA ASN A 440 13.12 -0.26 39.41
C ASN A 440 14.38 -0.06 40.27
N VAL A 441 15.56 -0.49 39.80
CA VAL A 441 16.86 -0.34 40.48
C VAL A 441 17.66 0.82 39.88
N ILE A 442 17.42 1.17 38.62
CA ILE A 442 18.03 2.31 37.92
C ILE A 442 17.18 3.56 38.18
N PHE A 443 17.35 4.16 39.36
CA PHE A 443 16.60 5.35 39.81
C PHE A 443 17.44 6.63 39.76
N TRP A 444 18.33 6.79 38.77
CA TRP A 444 19.09 8.03 38.60
C TRP A 444 18.70 8.80 37.32
N PRO A 445 18.65 10.15 37.35
CA PRO A 445 17.89 10.95 36.38
C PRO A 445 18.43 10.95 34.94
N ASP A 446 19.69 10.57 34.71
CA ASP A 446 20.39 10.79 33.43
C ASP A 446 21.00 9.52 32.80
N TRP A 447 20.57 8.33 33.23
CA TRP A 447 21.20 7.08 32.77
C TRP A 447 21.14 6.89 31.24
N GLN A 448 20.11 7.40 30.56
CA GLN A 448 20.03 7.31 29.10
C GLN A 448 21.04 8.18 28.39
N LYS A 449 21.15 9.44 28.80
CA LYS A 449 22.16 10.36 28.26
C LYS A 449 23.55 9.80 28.48
N ASP A 450 23.77 9.17 29.64
CA ASP A 450 24.99 8.44 29.93
C ASP A 450 25.23 7.28 28.95
N LEU A 451 24.23 6.44 28.65
CA LEU A 451 24.39 5.33 27.70
C LEU A 451 24.65 5.80 26.27
N ILE A 452 23.94 6.84 25.81
CA ILE A 452 24.11 7.42 24.48
C ILE A 452 25.52 8.03 24.36
N ALA A 453 25.97 8.77 25.37
CA ALA A 453 27.34 9.30 25.43
C ALA A 453 28.40 8.18 25.39
N LEU A 454 28.21 7.12 26.19
CA LEU A 454 29.09 5.95 26.20
C LEU A 454 29.12 5.21 24.85
N HIS A 455 27.99 5.18 24.13
CA HIS A 455 27.87 4.49 22.84
C HIS A 455 28.57 5.25 21.71
N PHE A 456 28.27 6.53 21.57
CA PHE A 456 28.78 7.36 20.46
C PHE A 456 30.15 8.00 20.76
N GLY A 457 30.63 7.95 22.00
CA GLY A 457 31.91 8.57 22.34
C GLY A 457 31.86 10.09 22.47
N VAL A 458 30.66 10.66 22.68
CA VAL A 458 30.41 12.11 22.68
C VAL A 458 29.97 12.61 24.06
N LYS A 459 30.00 13.93 24.29
CA LYS A 459 29.51 14.51 25.55
C LYS A 459 28.01 14.24 25.72
N LYS A 460 27.55 14.25 26.98
CA LYS A 460 26.15 13.94 27.33
C LYS A 460 25.11 14.78 26.58
N ASP A 461 25.44 16.03 26.26
CA ASP A 461 24.52 16.96 25.60
C ASP A 461 24.46 16.75 24.07
N ASP A 462 25.50 16.20 23.45
CA ASP A 462 25.62 16.04 21.99
C ASP A 462 25.06 14.70 21.47
N GLY A 463 24.93 13.71 22.36
CA GLY A 463 24.61 12.32 21.99
C GLY A 463 23.24 12.12 21.33
N LEU A 464 22.25 12.93 21.69
CA LEU A 464 20.88 12.81 21.15
C LEU A 464 20.81 13.25 19.68
N GLN A 465 21.61 14.24 19.26
CA GLN A 465 21.58 14.79 17.90
C GLN A 465 22.04 13.76 16.87
N VAL A 466 23.10 13.00 17.18
CA VAL A 466 23.64 11.93 16.31
C VAL A 466 22.60 10.83 16.09
N LEU A 467 21.82 10.49 17.12
CA LEU A 467 20.85 9.41 17.08
C LEU A 467 19.59 9.73 16.25
N ILE A 468 19.14 10.99 16.25
CA ILE A 468 17.93 11.40 15.54
C ILE A 468 18.20 11.98 14.14
N GLY A 469 19.38 12.56 13.88
CA GLY A 469 19.67 13.29 12.65
C GLY A 469 19.40 12.50 11.37
N GLN A 470 19.88 11.26 11.30
CA GLN A 470 19.67 10.40 10.13
C GLN A 470 18.18 10.08 9.88
N LYS A 471 17.39 9.90 10.94
CA LYS A 471 15.96 9.61 10.82
C LYS A 471 15.16 10.86 10.45
N VAL A 472 15.54 12.01 11.00
CA VAL A 472 14.93 13.30 10.62
C VAL A 472 15.19 13.57 9.14
N GLU A 473 16.42 13.35 8.66
CA GLU A 473 16.77 13.46 7.25
C GLU A 473 15.97 12.49 6.37
N GLU A 474 15.85 11.21 6.75
CA GLU A 474 15.00 10.23 6.04
C GLU A 474 13.53 10.68 6.00
N ASN A 475 12.99 11.20 7.10
CA ASN A 475 11.60 11.65 7.14
C ASN A 475 11.38 12.91 6.31
N LEU A 476 12.36 13.81 6.23
CA LEU A 476 12.33 14.98 5.35
C LEU A 476 12.35 14.59 3.87
N THR A 477 13.21 13.66 3.47
CA THR A 477 13.29 13.22 2.06
C THR A 477 12.11 12.35 1.64
N THR A 478 11.49 11.62 2.57
CA THR A 478 10.33 10.75 2.29
C THR A 478 8.96 11.38 2.59
N GLY A 479 8.92 12.58 3.17
CA GLY A 479 7.68 13.27 3.55
C GLY A 479 6.93 12.63 4.72
N ARG A 480 7.63 11.86 5.56
CA ARG A 480 7.05 11.19 6.75
C ARG A 480 6.93 12.16 7.93
N SER A 481 6.07 11.80 8.88
CA SER A 481 5.78 12.63 10.06
C SER A 481 7.02 12.89 10.92
N LEU A 482 7.20 14.13 11.37
CA LEU A 482 8.26 14.55 12.27
C LEU A 482 7.80 14.70 13.74
N LYS A 483 6.52 14.46 14.04
CA LYS A 483 5.96 14.63 15.39
C LYS A 483 6.66 13.82 16.48
N GLU A 484 7.21 12.66 16.14
CA GLU A 484 7.92 11.81 17.10
C GLU A 484 9.17 12.51 17.68
N PHE A 485 9.75 13.46 16.95
CA PHE A 485 11.02 14.10 17.30
C PHE A 485 10.86 15.49 17.90
N CYS A 486 9.67 16.11 17.86
CA CYS A 486 9.48 17.50 18.28
C CYS A 486 9.74 17.74 19.78
N HIS A 487 9.67 16.70 20.61
CA HIS A 487 9.98 16.76 22.03
C HIS A 487 11.49 16.71 22.34
N VAL A 488 12.34 16.46 21.34
CA VAL A 488 13.79 16.36 21.55
C VAL A 488 14.41 17.76 21.59
N PRO A 489 15.15 18.13 22.65
CA PRO A 489 15.85 19.41 22.71
C PRO A 489 16.82 19.59 21.53
N GLY A 490 16.76 20.74 20.86
CA GLY A 490 17.60 21.04 19.68
C GLY A 490 17.08 20.45 18.35
N PHE A 491 15.88 19.85 18.33
CA PHE A 491 15.28 19.28 17.11
C PHE A 491 15.10 20.31 15.98
N TYR A 492 14.60 21.52 16.29
CA TYR A 492 14.34 22.54 15.28
C TYR A 492 15.64 23.07 14.65
N ASP A 493 16.69 23.26 15.45
CA ASP A 493 18.00 23.66 14.97
C ASP A 493 18.61 22.59 14.06
N LEU A 494 18.50 21.31 14.46
CA LEU A 494 18.94 20.18 13.65
C LEU A 494 18.17 20.07 12.32
N LEU A 495 16.86 20.29 12.34
CA LEU A 495 16.02 20.30 11.13
C LEU A 495 16.45 21.41 10.17
N GLU A 496 16.71 22.61 10.69
CA GLU A 496 17.21 23.74 9.91
C GLU A 496 18.58 23.43 9.29
N ASP A 497 19.52 22.90 10.08
CA ASP A 497 20.85 22.51 9.61
C ASP A 497 20.81 21.46 8.50
N ILE A 498 19.97 20.43 8.62
CA ILE A 498 19.81 19.38 7.59
C ILE A 498 19.32 19.99 6.27
N ILE A 499 18.31 20.86 6.32
CA ILE A 499 17.75 21.49 5.11
C ILE A 499 18.78 22.43 4.49
N ILE A 500 19.43 23.28 5.27
CA ILE A 500 20.46 24.21 4.77
C ILE A 500 21.62 23.45 4.12
N LYS A 501 22.07 22.36 4.74
CA LYS A 501 23.17 21.54 4.21
C LYS A 501 22.80 20.87 2.88
N ASN A 502 21.56 20.40 2.72
CA ASN A 502 21.18 19.52 1.62
C ASN A 502 20.41 20.20 0.48
N HIS A 503 19.81 21.38 0.70
CA HIS A 503 18.92 22.01 -0.27
C HIS A 503 19.52 22.18 -1.68
N GLU A 504 20.80 22.52 -1.81
CA GLU A 504 21.50 22.67 -3.11
C GLU A 504 21.72 21.31 -3.80
N ALA A 505 22.00 20.26 -3.04
CA ALA A 505 22.13 18.91 -3.56
C ALA A 505 20.78 18.40 -4.06
N TRP A 506 19.71 18.61 -3.28
CA TRP A 506 18.35 18.22 -3.66
C TRP A 506 17.88 18.89 -4.96
N VAL A 507 18.24 20.15 -5.23
CA VAL A 507 17.91 20.80 -6.52
C VAL A 507 18.45 20.03 -7.73
N LYS A 508 19.63 19.39 -7.60
CA LYS A 508 20.31 18.72 -8.73
C LYS A 508 20.03 17.22 -8.79
N GLU A 509 20.04 16.57 -7.64
CA GLU A 509 20.05 15.10 -7.54
C GLU A 509 18.67 14.53 -7.22
N GLU A 510 17.89 15.19 -6.35
CA GLU A 510 16.59 14.68 -5.88
C GLU A 510 15.58 15.81 -5.58
N PRO A 511 15.00 16.46 -6.61
CA PRO A 511 14.15 17.63 -6.41
C PRO A 511 12.89 17.36 -5.59
N ALA A 512 12.38 16.13 -5.62
CA ALA A 512 11.21 15.71 -4.84
C ALA A 512 11.41 15.92 -3.33
N SER A 513 12.63 15.74 -2.82
CA SER A 513 12.97 15.90 -1.40
C SER A 513 12.72 17.33 -0.90
N LEU A 514 12.84 18.36 -1.75
CA LEU A 514 12.48 19.74 -1.40
C LEU A 514 11.00 19.86 -1.05
N ALA A 515 10.12 19.32 -1.89
CA ALA A 515 8.69 19.38 -1.67
C ALA A 515 8.26 18.46 -0.51
N LEU A 516 8.82 17.25 -0.44
CA LEU A 516 8.51 16.29 0.63
C LEU A 516 8.97 16.80 2.00
N SER A 517 10.06 17.56 2.07
CA SER A 517 10.48 18.21 3.32
C SER A 517 9.42 19.20 3.83
N ALA A 518 8.75 19.94 2.95
CA ALA A 518 7.65 20.83 3.32
C ALA A 518 6.43 20.05 3.84
N VAL A 519 6.13 18.87 3.29
CA VAL A 519 5.07 17.98 3.80
C VAL A 519 5.44 17.43 5.18
N ALA A 520 6.70 17.04 5.38
CA ALA A 520 7.20 16.58 6.68
C ALA A 520 7.13 17.70 7.73
N ILE A 521 7.46 18.94 7.38
CA ILE A 521 7.31 20.10 8.27
C ILE A 521 5.84 20.37 8.60
N GLU A 522 4.93 20.32 7.62
CA GLU A 522 3.49 20.50 7.85
C GLU A 522 2.93 19.49 8.86
N SER A 523 3.50 18.27 8.90
CA SER A 523 3.10 17.24 9.87
C SER A 523 3.24 17.70 11.33
N LEU A 524 4.07 18.70 11.64
CA LEU A 524 4.23 19.25 12.99
C LEU A 524 2.99 20.02 13.48
N GLY A 525 2.08 20.43 12.58
CA GLY A 525 0.87 21.17 12.98
C GLY A 525 1.19 22.55 13.55
N GLU A 526 0.72 22.85 14.78
CA GLU A 526 1.00 24.15 15.41
C GLU A 526 2.49 24.39 15.68
N ASP A 527 3.23 23.31 15.95
CA ASP A 527 4.66 23.33 16.21
C ASP A 527 5.48 23.71 14.96
N ALA A 528 4.88 23.69 13.76
CA ALA A 528 5.53 24.16 12.54
C ALA A 528 5.87 25.66 12.60
N LYS A 529 5.19 26.45 13.45
CA LYS A 529 5.49 27.87 13.67
C LYS A 529 6.85 28.10 14.35
N LEU A 530 7.40 27.06 15.00
CA LEU A 530 8.72 27.11 15.65
C LEU A 530 9.86 26.86 14.64
N VAL A 531 9.54 26.39 13.43
CA VAL A 531 10.51 26.28 12.34
C VAL A 531 10.84 27.68 11.83
N SER A 532 12.13 27.99 11.72
CA SER A 532 12.60 29.31 11.32
C SER A 532 12.08 29.72 9.95
N GLY A 533 11.72 31.00 9.78
CA GLY A 533 11.33 31.57 8.49
C GLY A 533 12.44 31.51 7.43
N SER A 534 13.71 31.36 7.84
CA SER A 534 14.84 31.10 6.94
C SER A 534 14.66 29.79 6.16
N VAL A 535 14.15 28.73 6.80
CA VAL A 535 13.94 27.40 6.18
C VAL A 535 12.99 27.51 4.98
N TRP A 536 11.85 28.18 5.16
CA TRP A 536 10.90 28.42 4.06
C TRP A 536 11.48 29.30 2.95
N GLY A 537 12.35 30.25 3.30
CA GLY A 537 13.11 31.05 2.33
C GLY A 537 14.05 30.18 1.49
N TRP A 538 14.83 29.30 2.12
CA TRP A 538 15.73 28.36 1.43
C TRP A 538 14.96 27.40 0.52
N LEU A 539 13.86 26.81 1.00
CA LEU A 539 13.01 25.93 0.19
C LEU A 539 12.39 26.68 -1.01
N SER A 540 11.92 27.91 -0.81
CA SER A 540 11.34 28.75 -1.88
C SER A 540 12.37 29.11 -2.95
N LEU A 541 13.60 29.47 -2.55
CA LEU A 541 14.67 29.78 -3.49
C LEU A 541 15.17 28.53 -4.23
N SER A 542 15.26 27.39 -3.55
CA SER A 542 15.71 26.13 -4.14
C SER A 542 14.69 25.58 -5.12
N ILE A 543 13.40 25.57 -4.78
CA ILE A 543 12.37 25.06 -5.70
C ILE A 543 12.29 25.89 -6.99
N GLY A 544 12.52 27.21 -6.91
CA GLY A 544 12.57 28.09 -8.08
C GLY A 544 13.77 27.86 -9.02
N LYS A 545 14.76 27.04 -8.63
CA LYS A 545 15.94 26.67 -9.43
C LYS A 545 15.84 25.26 -10.02
N VAL A 546 14.80 24.49 -9.67
CA VAL A 546 14.62 23.13 -10.19
C VAL A 546 14.35 23.19 -11.68
N SER A 547 15.09 22.41 -12.47
CA SER A 547 14.92 22.34 -13.93
C SER A 547 13.94 21.25 -14.37
N GLY A 548 13.69 20.24 -13.53
CA GLY A 548 12.74 19.16 -13.85
C GLY A 548 12.48 18.26 -12.66
N TRP A 549 11.32 17.62 -12.64
CA TRP A 549 10.85 16.80 -11.52
C TRP A 549 10.84 15.32 -11.88
N GLN A 550 11.70 14.54 -11.23
CA GLN A 550 11.61 13.08 -11.30
C GLN A 550 10.60 12.59 -10.25
N ASN A 551 9.77 11.61 -10.60
CA ASN A 551 8.77 11.02 -9.70
C ASN A 551 7.75 12.03 -9.12
N LEU A 552 7.26 12.96 -9.96
CA LEU A 552 6.22 13.89 -9.54
C LEU A 552 4.93 13.14 -9.19
N ASP A 553 4.60 13.09 -7.91
CA ASP A 553 3.35 12.52 -7.40
C ASP A 553 2.52 13.56 -6.63
N SER A 554 1.36 13.13 -6.15
CA SER A 554 0.43 13.98 -5.40
C SER A 554 1.06 14.56 -4.11
N SER A 555 1.97 13.83 -3.45
CA SER A 555 2.65 14.28 -2.22
C SER A 555 3.65 15.39 -2.54
N VAL A 556 4.41 15.23 -3.62
CA VAL A 556 5.31 16.27 -4.14
C VAL A 556 4.49 17.51 -4.50
N GLY A 557 3.37 17.35 -5.23
CA GLY A 557 2.48 18.47 -5.57
C GLY A 557 1.98 19.25 -4.36
N LYS A 558 1.53 18.53 -3.32
CA LYS A 558 1.14 19.13 -2.04
C LYS A 558 2.30 19.91 -1.41
N GLY A 559 3.51 19.34 -1.41
CA GLY A 559 4.73 19.98 -0.92
C GLY A 559 5.06 21.29 -1.64
N ILE A 560 4.94 21.31 -2.98
CA ILE A 560 5.13 22.54 -3.77
C ILE A 560 4.13 23.62 -3.36
N VAL A 561 2.84 23.26 -3.22
CA VAL A 561 1.80 24.20 -2.76
C VAL A 561 2.08 24.70 -1.34
N LEU A 562 2.58 23.86 -0.43
CA LEU A 562 2.97 24.28 0.92
C LEU A 562 4.12 25.28 0.91
N ILE A 563 5.11 25.08 0.04
CA ILE A 563 6.19 26.05 -0.14
C ILE A 563 5.60 27.38 -0.63
N PHE A 564 4.75 27.35 -1.67
CA PHE A 564 4.09 28.56 -2.19
C PHE A 564 3.26 29.32 -1.14
N LYS A 565 2.58 28.62 -0.23
CA LYS A 565 1.83 29.24 0.87
C LYS A 565 2.73 29.97 1.88
N ASN A 566 3.99 29.54 2.01
CA ASN A 566 4.97 30.12 2.93
C ASN A 566 6.01 31.01 2.22
N THR A 567 5.93 31.15 0.88
CA THR A 567 6.74 32.09 0.10
C THR A 567 6.19 33.52 0.23
N ARG A 568 7.08 34.52 0.27
CA ARG A 568 6.68 35.93 0.30
C ARG A 568 5.93 36.31 -0.96
N GLN A 569 4.87 37.11 -0.83
CA GLN A 569 3.98 37.48 -1.94
C GLN A 569 4.71 38.13 -3.12
N GLU A 570 5.74 38.95 -2.85
CA GLU A 570 6.57 39.63 -3.87
C GLU A 570 7.42 38.67 -4.71
N GLU A 571 7.79 37.51 -4.15
CA GLU A 571 8.66 36.51 -4.81
C GLU A 571 7.85 35.37 -5.45
N LEU A 572 6.60 35.19 -5.01
CA LEU A 572 5.76 34.05 -5.35
C LEU A 572 5.52 33.92 -6.86
N GLU A 573 5.17 35.00 -7.57
CA GLU A 573 4.88 34.92 -9.00
C GLU A 573 6.09 34.46 -9.82
N SER A 574 7.28 34.97 -9.50
CA SER A 574 8.53 34.60 -10.17
C SER A 574 8.90 33.14 -9.90
N ILE A 575 8.80 32.71 -8.64
CA ILE A 575 9.12 31.32 -8.25
C ILE A 575 8.09 30.37 -8.88
N ALA A 576 6.80 30.68 -8.80
CA ALA A 576 5.74 29.89 -9.40
C ALA A 576 5.93 29.74 -10.92
N LYS A 577 6.32 30.80 -11.62
CA LYS A 577 6.62 30.76 -13.07
C LYS A 577 7.77 29.80 -13.40
N ASN A 578 8.85 29.81 -12.60
CA ASN A 578 9.97 28.90 -12.79
C ASN A 578 9.56 27.44 -12.50
N VAL A 579 8.84 27.21 -11.41
CA VAL A 579 8.35 25.87 -11.05
C VAL A 579 7.42 25.34 -12.13
N VAL A 580 6.43 26.12 -12.60
CA VAL A 580 5.54 25.72 -13.70
C VAL A 580 6.32 25.41 -14.98
N GLY A 581 7.37 26.19 -15.28
CA GLY A 581 8.30 25.88 -16.38
C GLY A 581 8.96 24.51 -16.22
N SER A 582 9.43 24.17 -15.02
CA SER A 582 10.08 22.88 -14.73
C SER A 582 9.13 21.67 -14.80
N LEU A 583 7.81 21.87 -14.60
CA LEU A 583 6.80 20.81 -14.75
C LEU A 583 6.58 20.39 -16.20
N THR A 584 7.04 21.22 -17.15
CA THR A 584 6.91 21.02 -18.60
C THR A 584 8.03 20.12 -19.17
N ASP A 585 9.05 19.81 -18.38
CA ASP A 585 10.11 18.89 -18.78
C ASP A 585 9.81 17.45 -18.39
N LYS A 586 10.39 16.50 -19.13
CA LYS A 586 10.02 15.08 -19.09
C LYS A 586 10.28 14.47 -17.70
N PRO A 587 9.24 14.03 -16.96
CA PRO A 587 9.39 13.62 -15.56
C PRO A 587 9.75 12.14 -15.37
N TRP A 588 9.86 11.36 -16.44
CA TRP A 588 10.27 9.95 -16.43
C TRP A 588 11.49 9.67 -17.31
N SER A 589 12.26 8.64 -16.93
CA SER A 589 13.53 8.26 -17.56
C SER A 589 13.41 8.03 -19.06
N ALA A 590 14.43 8.47 -19.82
CA ALA A 590 14.49 8.25 -21.26
C ALA A 590 14.39 6.75 -21.62
N GLY A 591 13.49 6.39 -22.54
CA GLY A 591 13.33 5.02 -23.05
C GLY A 591 12.31 4.14 -22.31
N VAL A 592 11.72 4.60 -21.21
CA VAL A 592 10.66 3.86 -20.49
C VAL A 592 9.31 4.55 -20.71
N SER A 593 8.30 3.81 -21.19
CA SER A 593 6.93 4.33 -21.23
C SER A 593 6.38 4.42 -19.80
N PRO A 594 5.88 5.59 -19.38
CA PRO A 594 5.38 5.77 -18.02
C PRO A 594 4.14 4.89 -17.81
N ASN A 595 4.03 4.27 -16.64
CA ASN A 595 2.81 3.53 -16.29
C ASN A 595 1.69 4.50 -15.90
N ALA A 596 0.44 4.05 -15.94
CA ALA A 596 -0.73 4.88 -15.64
C ALA A 596 -0.68 5.53 -14.24
N ARG A 597 0.01 4.92 -13.26
CA ARG A 597 0.15 5.46 -11.90
C ARG A 597 1.02 6.72 -11.87
N VAL A 598 2.15 6.72 -12.59
CA VAL A 598 3.04 7.88 -12.69
C VAL A 598 2.33 9.04 -13.39
N LEU A 599 1.59 8.75 -14.45
CA LEU A 599 0.84 9.77 -15.19
C LEU A 599 -0.28 10.40 -14.36
N ARG A 600 -1.01 9.60 -13.58
CA ARG A 600 -2.01 10.09 -12.62
C ARG A 600 -1.36 10.93 -11.52
N GLY A 601 -0.25 10.45 -10.94
CA GLY A 601 0.49 11.21 -9.94
C GLY A 601 0.93 12.59 -10.43
N TRP A 602 1.39 12.67 -11.68
CA TRP A 602 1.72 13.93 -12.32
C TRP A 602 0.48 14.83 -12.50
N ALA A 603 -0.62 14.28 -13.05
CA ALA A 603 -1.85 15.04 -13.26
C ALA A 603 -2.46 15.57 -11.95
N ASP A 604 -2.44 14.77 -10.88
CA ASP A 604 -2.92 15.16 -9.55
C ASP A 604 -2.06 16.27 -8.95
N SER A 605 -0.73 16.17 -9.12
CA SER A 605 0.24 17.17 -8.65
C SER A 605 0.05 18.51 -9.36
N VAL A 606 -0.02 18.49 -10.70
CA VAL A 606 -0.27 19.70 -11.51
C VAL A 606 -1.63 20.30 -11.19
N SER A 607 -2.66 19.47 -10.99
CA SER A 607 -3.99 19.96 -10.60
C SER A 607 -3.96 20.74 -9.29
N GLN A 608 -3.26 20.26 -8.26
CA GLN A 608 -3.12 20.96 -6.99
C GLN A 608 -2.43 22.33 -7.14
N ILE A 609 -1.40 22.38 -7.99
CA ILE A 609 -0.66 23.62 -8.26
C ILE A 609 -1.54 24.62 -9.02
N VAL A 610 -2.23 24.18 -10.07
CA VAL A 610 -3.15 25.03 -10.86
C VAL A 610 -4.30 25.53 -10.01
N GLU A 611 -4.89 24.66 -9.17
CA GLU A 611 -5.97 25.01 -8.25
C GLU A 611 -5.54 26.10 -7.27
N TYR A 612 -4.35 25.97 -6.66
CA TYR A 612 -3.81 26.99 -5.78
C TYR A 612 -3.51 28.31 -6.50
N LEU A 613 -2.83 28.27 -7.65
CA LEU A 613 -2.46 29.48 -8.40
C LEU A 613 -3.71 30.23 -8.93
N ASN A 614 -4.76 29.51 -9.33
CA ASN A 614 -6.03 30.11 -9.69
C ASN A 614 -6.74 30.76 -8.50
N ALA A 615 -6.66 30.16 -7.31
CA ALA A 615 -7.29 30.69 -6.10
C ALA A 615 -6.66 32.02 -5.62
N ILE A 616 -5.38 32.25 -5.93
CA ILE A 616 -4.66 33.49 -5.61
C ILE A 616 -4.55 34.47 -6.79
N ASP A 617 -5.28 34.22 -7.88
CA ASP A 617 -5.29 35.00 -9.13
C ASP A 617 -3.92 35.16 -9.83
N ALA A 618 -2.98 34.23 -9.60
CA ALA A 618 -1.64 34.22 -10.21
C ALA A 618 -1.62 33.50 -11.57
N LYS A 619 -2.62 33.77 -12.43
CA LYS A 619 -2.83 33.02 -13.69
C LYS A 619 -1.67 33.19 -14.69
N ALA A 620 -0.99 34.33 -14.68
CA ALA A 620 0.15 34.61 -15.54
C ALA A 620 1.33 33.62 -15.33
N SER A 621 1.43 33.00 -14.15
CA SER A 621 2.44 31.97 -13.87
C SER A 621 2.17 30.66 -14.63
N LEU A 622 0.93 30.42 -15.08
CA LEU A 622 0.50 29.21 -15.78
C LEU A 622 0.69 29.27 -17.31
N ASP A 623 1.00 30.43 -17.87
CA ASP A 623 1.09 30.65 -19.32
C ASP A 623 2.09 29.73 -20.03
N ASN A 624 3.12 29.27 -19.31
CA ASN A 624 4.17 28.39 -19.80
C ASN A 624 3.90 26.89 -19.59
N LEU A 625 2.82 26.52 -18.88
CA LEU A 625 2.50 25.13 -18.61
C LEU A 625 2.20 24.39 -19.92
N ARG A 626 3.02 23.40 -20.28
CA ARG A 626 2.77 22.48 -21.38
C ARG A 626 2.90 21.04 -20.89
N ILE A 627 2.24 20.11 -21.57
CA ILE A 627 2.38 18.69 -21.23
C ILE A 627 3.78 18.20 -21.67
N PRO A 628 4.52 17.51 -20.79
CA PRO A 628 5.85 17.00 -21.10
C PRO A 628 5.83 15.76 -22.02
N GLY A 629 6.92 15.57 -22.77
CA GLY A 629 7.20 14.33 -23.51
C GLY A 629 6.97 14.38 -25.03
N SER A 630 6.97 13.20 -25.64
CA SER A 630 6.65 12.96 -27.06
C SER A 630 5.15 13.05 -27.34
N GLU A 631 4.76 12.97 -28.62
CA GLU A 631 3.35 12.91 -29.05
C GLU A 631 2.60 11.76 -28.37
N LYS A 632 3.27 10.61 -28.21
CA LYS A 632 2.73 9.44 -27.51
C LYS A 632 2.56 9.70 -26.02
N ASP A 633 3.55 10.33 -25.40
CA ASP A 633 3.48 10.71 -23.98
C ASP A 633 2.32 11.69 -23.72
N PHE A 634 2.07 12.62 -24.67
CA PHE A 634 0.94 13.53 -24.64
C PHE A 634 -0.40 12.79 -24.68
N ILE A 635 -0.56 11.85 -25.63
CA ILE A 635 -1.78 11.02 -25.77
C ILE A 635 -2.07 10.31 -24.46
N GLU A 636 -1.05 9.72 -23.84
CA GLU A 636 -1.18 9.00 -22.58
C GLU A 636 -1.62 9.91 -21.42
N ILE A 637 -0.99 11.08 -21.25
CA ILE A 637 -1.37 12.07 -20.22
C ILE A 637 -2.76 12.63 -20.47
N ALA A 638 -3.06 13.04 -21.70
CA ALA A 638 -4.34 13.63 -22.05
C ALA A 638 -5.48 12.64 -21.85
N ALA A 639 -5.26 11.35 -22.11
CA ALA A 639 -6.25 10.32 -21.83
C ALA A 639 -6.47 10.13 -20.32
N VAL A 640 -5.41 10.16 -19.50
CA VAL A 640 -5.54 10.10 -18.03
C VAL A 640 -6.31 11.30 -17.49
N ILE A 641 -6.05 12.50 -18.03
CA ILE A 641 -6.76 13.73 -17.63
C ILE A 641 -8.22 13.70 -18.08
N ALA A 642 -8.51 13.20 -19.30
CA ALA A 642 -9.86 13.08 -19.81
C ALA A 642 -10.74 12.14 -18.97
N GLU A 643 -10.14 11.14 -18.32
CA GLU A 643 -10.82 10.20 -17.44
C GLU A 643 -10.92 10.67 -15.97
N GLY A 644 -10.25 11.77 -15.61
CA GLY A 644 -10.17 12.25 -14.22
C GLY A 644 -11.17 13.35 -13.85
N ASP A 645 -11.56 13.40 -12.57
CA ASP A 645 -12.54 14.36 -12.03
C ASP A 645 -12.11 15.83 -12.20
N LYS A 646 -10.81 16.10 -12.28
CA LYS A 646 -10.24 17.46 -12.46
C LYS A 646 -9.99 17.84 -13.91
N SER A 647 -10.61 17.13 -14.88
CA SER A 647 -10.41 17.39 -16.30
C SER A 647 -10.71 18.85 -16.68
N ASP A 648 -11.80 19.43 -16.15
CA ASP A 648 -12.20 20.82 -16.43
C ASP A 648 -11.15 21.85 -16.02
N LEU A 649 -10.48 21.64 -14.90
CA LEU A 649 -9.43 22.52 -14.38
C LEU A 649 -8.21 22.56 -15.31
N LEU A 650 -7.84 21.40 -15.88
CA LEU A 650 -6.63 21.25 -16.69
C LEU A 650 -6.85 21.49 -18.18
N LYS A 651 -8.10 21.43 -18.67
CA LYS A 651 -8.46 21.66 -20.09
C LYS A 651 -7.72 22.83 -20.75
N PRO A 652 -7.61 24.03 -20.15
CA PRO A 652 -6.95 25.17 -20.78
C PRO A 652 -5.44 24.97 -21.02
N TYR A 653 -4.81 24.07 -20.26
CA TYR A 653 -3.36 23.88 -20.23
C TYR A 653 -2.90 22.62 -20.98
N LEU A 654 -3.82 21.89 -21.63
CA LEU A 654 -3.52 20.70 -22.45
C LEU A 654 -2.95 21.08 -23.82
N ILE A 655 -1.74 21.64 -23.80
CA ILE A 655 -1.04 22.09 -25.01
C ILE A 655 0.20 21.20 -25.22
N PRO A 656 0.31 20.50 -26.36
CA PRO A 656 1.44 19.61 -26.65
C PRO A 656 2.69 20.41 -27.01
N LYS A 657 3.84 20.01 -26.46
CA LYS A 657 5.15 20.61 -26.78
C LYS A 657 5.53 20.43 -28.26
N ALA A 658 5.16 19.29 -28.86
CA ALA A 658 5.40 18.98 -30.27
C ALA A 658 4.43 19.68 -31.25
N GLY A 659 3.37 20.33 -30.75
CA GLY A 659 2.31 20.93 -31.57
C GLY A 659 1.17 19.96 -31.90
N LYS A 660 -0.03 20.52 -32.12
CA LYS A 660 -1.30 19.77 -32.24
C LYS A 660 -1.32 18.80 -33.42
N VAL A 661 -0.82 19.23 -34.59
CA VAL A 661 -0.78 18.42 -35.83
C VAL A 661 0.04 17.14 -35.65
N HIS A 662 1.14 17.18 -34.91
CA HIS A 662 1.97 16.01 -34.65
C HIS A 662 1.24 14.96 -33.81
N VAL A 663 0.45 15.39 -32.81
CA VAL A 663 -0.41 14.50 -32.02
C VAL A 663 -1.50 13.87 -32.87
N ILE A 664 -2.13 14.64 -33.77
CA ILE A 664 -3.14 14.11 -34.70
C ILE A 664 -2.52 13.04 -35.61
N ASN A 665 -1.31 13.29 -36.14
CA ASN A 665 -0.60 12.32 -36.96
C ASN A 665 -0.20 11.04 -36.19
N GLU A 666 0.10 11.15 -34.89
CA GLU A 666 0.35 9.98 -34.05
C GLU A 666 -0.92 9.15 -33.86
N LEU A 667 -2.07 9.77 -33.58
CA LEU A 667 -3.36 9.07 -33.51
C LEU A 667 -3.73 8.40 -34.84
N VAL A 668 -3.40 9.03 -35.98
CA VAL A 668 -3.56 8.42 -37.32
C VAL A 668 -2.68 7.17 -37.43
N ARG A 669 -1.44 7.23 -36.96
CA ARG A 669 -0.52 6.08 -36.96
C ARG A 669 -1.06 4.93 -36.10
N GLU A 670 -1.55 5.22 -34.89
CA GLU A 670 -2.14 4.22 -33.98
C GLU A 670 -3.40 3.56 -34.59
N CYS A 671 -4.21 4.35 -35.32
CA CYS A 671 -5.33 3.85 -36.10
C CYS A 671 -4.89 2.91 -37.22
N GLN A 672 -3.90 3.31 -38.01
CA GLN A 672 -3.37 2.50 -39.11
C GLN A 672 -2.67 1.21 -38.63
N SER A 673 -2.03 1.24 -37.46
CA SER A 673 -1.40 0.06 -36.85
C SER A 673 -2.39 -0.88 -36.16
N GLY A 674 -3.69 -0.56 -36.16
CA GLY A 674 -4.73 -1.38 -35.54
C GLY A 674 -4.74 -1.35 -34.02
N VAL A 675 -4.24 -0.27 -33.40
CA VAL A 675 -4.16 -0.09 -31.93
C VAL A 675 -5.25 0.86 -31.42
N PHE A 676 -5.98 1.56 -32.28
CA PHE A 676 -7.07 2.45 -31.89
C PHE A 676 -8.23 1.67 -31.23
N ARG A 677 -8.56 1.99 -29.98
CA ARG A 677 -9.60 1.38 -29.14
C ARG A 677 -10.54 2.47 -28.63
N GLU A 678 -11.39 2.09 -27.68
CA GLU A 678 -12.37 2.97 -27.06
C GLU A 678 -11.73 4.17 -26.34
N ARG A 679 -10.55 3.98 -25.75
CA ARG A 679 -9.80 5.03 -25.05
C ARG A 679 -9.44 6.16 -26.00
N GLU A 680 -8.90 5.82 -27.17
CA GLU A 680 -8.50 6.77 -28.21
C GLU A 680 -9.73 7.48 -28.80
N ALA A 681 -10.87 6.81 -28.89
CA ALA A 681 -12.14 7.42 -29.29
C ALA A 681 -12.63 8.49 -28.30
N ARG A 682 -12.55 8.22 -26.99
CA ARG A 682 -12.89 9.21 -25.95
C ARG A 682 -11.89 10.36 -25.94
N LEU A 683 -10.60 10.05 -26.08
CA LEU A 683 -9.54 11.05 -26.17
C LEU A 683 -9.76 11.98 -27.38
N LEU A 684 -10.08 11.43 -28.54
CA LEU A 684 -10.43 12.22 -29.72
C LEU A 684 -11.56 13.20 -29.42
N ASN A 685 -12.66 12.73 -28.82
CA ASN A 685 -13.79 13.59 -28.48
C ASN A 685 -13.38 14.70 -27.50
N PHE A 686 -12.57 14.36 -26.50
CA PHE A 686 -12.05 15.31 -25.53
C PHE A 686 -11.13 16.37 -26.17
N LEU A 687 -10.17 15.95 -26.98
CA LEU A 687 -9.25 16.85 -27.67
C LEU A 687 -9.96 17.72 -28.71
N ALA A 688 -10.96 17.20 -29.41
CA ALA A 688 -11.73 17.98 -30.38
C ALA A 688 -12.47 19.16 -29.72
N LYS A 689 -12.98 18.97 -28.50
CA LYS A 689 -13.59 20.06 -27.70
C LYS A 689 -12.58 21.11 -27.27
N ILE A 690 -11.34 20.70 -26.97
CA ILE A 690 -10.26 21.61 -26.54
C ILE A 690 -9.61 22.32 -27.74
N TRP A 691 -9.62 21.68 -28.92
CA TRP A 691 -9.03 22.19 -30.16
C TRP A 691 -10.09 22.40 -31.26
N PRO A 692 -11.05 23.34 -31.08
CA PRO A 692 -12.19 23.50 -31.99
C PRO A 692 -11.81 23.98 -33.40
N GLY A 693 -10.60 24.51 -33.61
CA GLY A 693 -10.10 24.98 -34.91
C GLY A 693 -9.27 23.96 -35.70
N GLU A 694 -8.95 22.79 -35.14
CA GLU A 694 -8.13 21.78 -35.80
C GLU A 694 -8.98 20.87 -36.70
N LYS A 695 -8.41 20.45 -37.83
CA LYS A 695 -9.08 19.54 -38.78
C LYS A 695 -8.81 18.08 -38.42
N TRP A 696 -9.86 17.35 -38.08
CA TRP A 696 -9.81 15.93 -37.74
C TRP A 696 -10.02 15.00 -38.95
N ASP A 697 -10.21 15.55 -40.15
CA ASP A 697 -10.50 14.80 -41.39
C ASP A 697 -9.49 13.68 -41.66
N THR A 698 -8.20 13.90 -41.39
CA THR A 698 -7.15 12.90 -41.65
C THR A 698 -7.32 11.65 -40.78
N LEU A 699 -7.62 11.83 -39.50
CA LEU A 699 -7.91 10.75 -38.56
C LEU A 699 -9.24 10.08 -38.86
N ILE A 700 -10.29 10.86 -39.15
CA ILE A 700 -11.61 10.33 -39.49
C ILE A 700 -11.56 9.48 -40.77
N ASN A 701 -10.81 9.92 -41.78
CA ASN A 701 -10.59 9.13 -43.01
C ASN A 701 -9.76 7.86 -42.75
N ALA A 702 -8.76 7.91 -41.86
CA ALA A 702 -8.01 6.72 -41.45
C ALA A 702 -8.93 5.70 -40.74
N ILE A 703 -9.78 6.16 -39.82
CA ILE A 703 -10.80 5.35 -39.14
C ILE A 703 -11.75 4.70 -40.14
N ALA A 704 -12.24 5.46 -41.11
CA ALA A 704 -13.11 4.95 -42.16
C ALA A 704 -12.43 3.88 -43.02
N SER A 705 -11.16 4.08 -43.40
CA SER A 705 -10.40 3.07 -44.14
C SER A 705 -10.33 1.75 -43.37
N ARG A 706 -10.15 1.79 -42.05
CA ARG A 706 -10.12 0.59 -41.19
C ARG A 706 -11.47 -0.12 -41.11
N ILE A 707 -12.57 0.61 -40.88
CA ILE A 707 -13.94 0.04 -40.85
C ILE A 707 -14.35 -0.57 -42.20
N GLY A 708 -13.83 -0.06 -43.32
CA GLY A 708 -14.07 -0.64 -44.64
C GLY A 708 -13.43 -2.03 -44.85
N THR A 709 -12.50 -2.43 -43.99
CA THR A 709 -11.73 -3.68 -44.07
C THR A 709 -12.13 -4.69 -43.00
N GLU A 710 -11.53 -5.89 -43.02
CA GLU A 710 -11.68 -6.81 -41.90
C GLU A 710 -10.83 -6.33 -40.71
N ILE A 711 -11.51 -6.03 -39.60
CA ILE A 711 -10.95 -5.34 -38.44
C ILE A 711 -11.29 -6.13 -37.16
N ALA A 712 -10.40 -6.10 -36.17
CA ALA A 712 -10.62 -6.79 -34.90
C ALA A 712 -11.72 -6.10 -34.09
N LEU A 713 -12.48 -6.87 -33.28
CA LEU A 713 -13.62 -6.35 -32.52
C LEU A 713 -13.28 -5.14 -31.60
N PRO A 714 -12.19 -5.15 -30.82
CA PRO A 714 -11.84 -4.01 -29.98
C PRO A 714 -11.50 -2.74 -30.78
N GLU A 715 -10.94 -2.92 -31.98
CA GLU A 715 -10.61 -1.83 -32.89
C GLU A 715 -11.88 -1.27 -33.56
N LEU A 716 -12.79 -2.14 -33.98
CA LEU A 716 -14.12 -1.75 -34.49
C LEU A 716 -14.86 -0.88 -33.48
N VAL A 717 -14.87 -1.28 -32.20
CA VAL A 717 -15.54 -0.54 -31.13
C VAL A 717 -14.94 0.87 -30.99
N GLY A 718 -13.62 1.00 -30.98
CA GLY A 718 -12.95 2.30 -30.94
C GLY A 718 -13.30 3.18 -32.15
N CYS A 719 -13.07 2.65 -33.35
CA CYS A 719 -13.32 3.33 -34.61
C CYS A 719 -14.77 3.78 -34.77
N LEU A 720 -15.74 2.91 -34.48
CA LEU A 720 -17.16 3.24 -34.59
C LEU A 720 -17.59 4.25 -33.53
N LYS A 721 -17.09 4.13 -32.28
CA LYS A 721 -17.39 5.09 -31.22
C LYS A 721 -16.86 6.48 -31.54
N ALA A 722 -15.67 6.57 -32.13
CA ALA A 722 -15.10 7.83 -32.60
C ALA A 722 -16.00 8.52 -33.65
N LEU A 723 -16.47 7.78 -34.66
CA LEU A 723 -17.39 8.33 -35.66
C LEU A 723 -18.74 8.76 -35.06
N LEU A 724 -19.27 7.99 -34.11
CA LEU A 724 -20.52 8.32 -33.42
C LEU A 724 -20.41 9.60 -32.59
N LEU A 725 -19.35 9.72 -31.76
CA LEU A 725 -19.11 10.90 -30.94
C LEU A 725 -18.89 12.16 -31.78
N ARG A 726 -18.31 12.04 -32.97
CA ARG A 726 -18.04 13.16 -33.88
C ARG A 726 -19.18 13.46 -34.86
N ARG A 727 -20.25 12.66 -34.91
CA ARG A 727 -21.29 12.73 -35.94
C ARG A 727 -21.94 14.11 -36.08
N ASP A 728 -22.26 14.77 -34.97
CA ASP A 728 -23.01 16.03 -35.01
C ASP A 728 -22.12 17.25 -35.24
N GLU A 729 -20.84 17.15 -34.86
CA GLU A 729 -19.85 18.22 -34.96
C GLU A 729 -19.00 18.15 -36.24
N ASP A 730 -18.97 17.00 -36.92
CA ASP A 730 -18.12 16.75 -38.09
C ASP A 730 -18.92 16.14 -39.26
N ALA A 731 -19.06 16.92 -40.34
CA ALA A 731 -19.79 16.51 -41.54
C ALA A 731 -19.15 15.30 -42.25
N THR A 732 -17.81 15.18 -42.22
CA THR A 732 -17.08 14.05 -42.80
C THR A 732 -17.41 12.77 -42.03
N ALA A 733 -17.37 12.82 -40.69
CA ALA A 733 -17.75 11.68 -39.84
C ALA A 733 -19.20 11.25 -40.07
N LYS A 734 -20.14 12.21 -40.14
CA LYS A 734 -21.56 11.95 -40.42
C LYS A 734 -21.77 11.23 -41.76
N ASN A 735 -21.18 11.77 -42.83
CA ASN A 735 -21.32 11.22 -44.17
C ASN A 735 -20.74 9.80 -44.28
N LEU A 736 -19.59 9.55 -43.63
CA LEU A 736 -18.95 8.24 -43.60
C LEU A 736 -19.78 7.22 -42.80
N LEU A 737 -20.27 7.59 -41.62
CA LEU A 737 -21.16 6.74 -40.82
C LEU A 737 -22.43 6.39 -41.61
N THR A 738 -23.02 7.36 -42.33
CA THR A 738 -24.15 7.13 -43.23
C THR A 738 -23.79 6.15 -44.33
N ALA A 739 -22.65 6.33 -45.00
CA ALA A 739 -22.18 5.43 -46.05
C ALA A 739 -21.98 3.99 -45.53
N PHE A 740 -21.39 3.79 -44.34
CA PHE A 740 -21.17 2.45 -43.79
C PHE A 740 -22.47 1.72 -43.42
N CYS A 741 -23.49 2.44 -42.95
CA CYS A 741 -24.81 1.87 -42.69
C CYS A 741 -25.49 1.49 -44.02
N VAL A 742 -25.52 2.43 -44.98
CA VAL A 742 -26.15 2.25 -46.30
C VAL A 742 -25.51 1.13 -47.09
N ASN A 743 -24.18 1.08 -47.13
CA ASN A 743 -23.40 0.08 -47.87
C ASN A 743 -23.32 -1.28 -47.18
N GLY A 744 -23.96 -1.47 -46.02
CA GLY A 744 -24.05 -2.78 -45.38
C GLY A 744 -22.85 -3.19 -44.54
N HIS A 745 -21.87 -2.32 -44.28
CA HIS A 745 -20.73 -2.61 -43.41
C HIS A 745 -21.16 -2.74 -41.93
N ILE A 746 -21.92 -1.78 -41.41
CA ILE A 746 -22.42 -1.82 -40.02
C ILE A 746 -23.34 -3.03 -39.78
N PRO A 747 -24.35 -3.32 -40.65
CA PRO A 747 -25.11 -4.55 -40.53
C PRO A 747 -24.26 -5.83 -40.65
N HIS A 748 -23.21 -5.85 -41.48
CA HIS A 748 -22.32 -7.01 -41.56
C HIS A 748 -21.66 -7.32 -40.20
N TYR A 749 -21.24 -6.30 -39.45
CA TYR A 749 -20.67 -6.49 -38.12
C TYR A 749 -21.72 -6.95 -37.09
N LEU A 750 -22.95 -6.42 -37.14
CA LEU A 750 -24.03 -6.87 -36.24
C LEU A 750 -24.34 -8.37 -36.40
N ALA A 751 -24.10 -8.94 -37.59
CA ALA A 751 -24.27 -10.37 -37.85
C ALA A 751 -23.12 -11.24 -37.29
N ARG A 752 -21.97 -10.64 -36.98
CA ARG A 752 -20.73 -11.36 -36.61
C ARG A 752 -20.37 -11.21 -35.14
N ILE A 753 -20.78 -10.12 -34.51
CA ILE A 753 -20.56 -9.89 -33.08
C ILE A 753 -21.36 -10.93 -32.29
N ASP A 754 -20.71 -11.54 -31.31
CA ASP A 754 -21.35 -12.47 -30.38
C ASP A 754 -22.51 -11.76 -29.64
N PRO A 755 -23.72 -12.33 -29.61
CA PRO A 755 -24.82 -11.82 -28.80
C PRO A 755 -24.45 -11.57 -27.32
N GLU A 756 -23.52 -12.34 -26.77
CA GLU A 756 -22.99 -12.20 -25.39
C GLU A 756 -22.04 -11.00 -25.22
N ASN A 757 -21.76 -10.22 -26.28
CA ASN A 757 -21.03 -8.95 -26.20
C ASN A 757 -21.99 -7.74 -26.30
N PRO A 758 -22.70 -7.39 -25.21
CA PRO A 758 -23.74 -6.35 -25.24
C PRO A 758 -23.19 -4.97 -25.61
N LYS A 759 -21.94 -4.67 -25.23
CA LYS A 759 -21.30 -3.37 -25.47
C LYS A 759 -21.03 -3.12 -26.95
N ALA A 760 -20.43 -4.08 -27.64
CA ALA A 760 -20.17 -3.96 -29.07
C ALA A 760 -21.48 -3.97 -29.89
N ASN A 761 -22.43 -4.82 -29.50
CA ASN A 761 -23.76 -4.85 -30.13
C ASN A 761 -24.51 -3.53 -29.96
N ALA A 762 -24.53 -2.95 -28.74
CA ALA A 762 -25.19 -1.67 -28.47
C ALA A 762 -24.63 -0.54 -29.33
N LEU A 763 -23.30 -0.49 -29.54
CA LEU A 763 -22.66 0.53 -30.38
C LEU A 763 -23.03 0.41 -31.86
N VAL A 764 -23.09 -0.81 -32.38
CA VAL A 764 -23.50 -1.08 -33.76
C VAL A 764 -24.99 -0.83 -33.97
N VAL A 765 -25.83 -1.22 -33.01
CA VAL A 765 -27.26 -0.90 -32.98
C VAL A 765 -27.47 0.60 -32.88
N MET A 766 -26.67 1.34 -32.10
CA MET A 766 -26.71 2.80 -32.00
C MET A 766 -26.42 3.47 -33.35
N ALA A 767 -25.39 3.03 -34.06
CA ALA A 767 -25.09 3.52 -35.41
C ALA A 767 -26.24 3.28 -36.37
N MET A 768 -26.82 2.07 -36.37
CA MET A 768 -28.00 1.77 -37.18
C MET A 768 -29.23 2.58 -36.78
N PHE A 769 -29.48 2.73 -35.48
CA PHE A 769 -30.64 3.44 -34.94
C PHE A 769 -30.60 4.92 -35.34
N LEU A 770 -29.46 5.56 -35.20
CA LEU A 770 -29.29 6.98 -35.46
C LEU A 770 -29.30 7.34 -36.97
N VAL A 771 -28.94 6.40 -37.85
CA VAL A 771 -28.76 6.66 -39.29
C VAL A 771 -29.84 5.99 -40.15
N GLN A 772 -30.21 4.75 -39.82
CA GLN A 772 -31.16 3.92 -40.56
C GLN A 772 -32.14 3.21 -39.61
N ALA A 773 -32.83 3.98 -38.77
CA ALA A 773 -33.75 3.47 -37.75
C ALA A 773 -34.74 2.40 -38.25
N ALA A 774 -35.25 2.51 -39.49
CA ALA A 774 -36.18 1.55 -40.10
C ALA A 774 -35.52 0.22 -40.56
N GLY A 775 -34.19 0.09 -40.53
CA GLY A 775 -33.46 -1.08 -40.98
C GLY A 775 -33.55 -1.30 -42.50
N GLY A 776 -33.33 -0.24 -43.28
CA GLY A 776 -33.52 -0.22 -44.74
C GLY A 776 -32.82 -1.34 -45.52
N ASN A 777 -33.41 -1.75 -46.64
CA ASN A 777 -32.92 -2.83 -47.50
C ASN A 777 -32.03 -2.25 -48.62
N ASN A 778 -30.80 -1.88 -48.27
CA ASN A 778 -29.84 -1.30 -49.21
C ASN A 778 -28.82 -2.36 -49.70
N THR A 779 -27.78 -1.92 -50.41
CA THR A 779 -26.69 -2.75 -50.97
C THR A 779 -26.22 -3.85 -50.00
N ASN A 780 -26.04 -5.05 -50.55
CA ASN A 780 -25.70 -6.25 -49.77
C ASN A 780 -24.18 -6.43 -49.74
N THR A 781 -23.59 -6.20 -48.58
CA THR A 781 -22.20 -6.54 -48.29
C THR A 781 -22.16 -7.74 -47.35
N ARG A 782 -21.58 -8.87 -47.80
CA ARG A 782 -21.36 -10.07 -46.97
C ARG A 782 -22.62 -10.48 -46.16
N ASN A 783 -22.51 -10.60 -44.83
CA ASN A 783 -23.58 -11.01 -43.92
C ASN A 783 -24.55 -9.88 -43.52
N SER A 784 -24.59 -8.76 -44.25
CA SER A 784 -25.45 -7.60 -43.93
C SER A 784 -26.94 -7.92 -43.82
N ASN A 785 -27.46 -8.92 -44.56
CA ASN A 785 -28.85 -9.34 -44.45
C ASN A 785 -29.19 -10.00 -43.10
N ALA A 786 -28.30 -10.86 -42.60
CA ALA A 786 -28.46 -11.46 -41.28
C ALA A 786 -28.40 -10.39 -40.19
N GLY A 787 -27.51 -9.41 -40.31
CA GLY A 787 -27.43 -8.30 -39.35
C GLY A 787 -28.65 -7.38 -39.37
N ARG A 788 -29.20 -7.07 -40.55
CA ARG A 788 -30.47 -6.32 -40.66
C ARG A 788 -31.64 -7.08 -40.02
N ALA A 789 -31.68 -8.41 -40.18
CA ALA A 789 -32.67 -9.25 -39.52
C ALA A 789 -32.50 -9.21 -38.00
N ASN A 790 -31.27 -9.35 -37.49
CA ASN A 790 -30.95 -9.22 -36.06
C ASN A 790 -31.36 -7.85 -35.51
N TYR A 791 -31.05 -6.76 -36.21
CA TYR A 791 -31.46 -5.41 -35.82
C TYR A 791 -32.99 -5.27 -35.71
N LYS A 792 -33.74 -5.74 -36.72
CA LYS A 792 -35.21 -5.70 -36.69
C LYS A 792 -35.79 -6.57 -35.56
N ALA A 793 -35.17 -7.71 -35.25
CA ALA A 793 -35.57 -8.55 -34.14
C ALA A 793 -35.36 -7.84 -32.78
N ILE A 794 -34.22 -7.17 -32.59
CA ILE A 794 -33.91 -6.37 -31.39
C ILE A 794 -34.95 -5.25 -31.21
N LEU A 795 -35.29 -4.52 -32.28
CA LEU A 795 -36.31 -3.46 -32.21
C LEU A 795 -37.71 -4.00 -31.89
N ALA A 796 -38.08 -5.15 -32.43
CA ALA A 796 -39.40 -5.74 -32.24
C ALA A 796 -39.59 -6.35 -30.84
N SER A 797 -38.51 -6.87 -30.25
CA SER A 797 -38.51 -7.57 -28.95
C SER A 797 -37.38 -7.08 -28.01
N PRO A 798 -37.41 -5.81 -27.58
CA PRO A 798 -36.35 -5.23 -26.74
C PRO A 798 -36.14 -6.00 -25.43
N ASP A 799 -37.20 -6.51 -24.81
CA ASP A 799 -37.13 -7.21 -23.52
C ASP A 799 -36.36 -8.54 -23.57
N ALA A 800 -36.13 -9.10 -24.76
CA ALA A 800 -35.26 -10.27 -24.94
C ALA A 800 -33.77 -9.93 -24.84
N HIS A 801 -33.40 -8.64 -24.79
CA HIS A 801 -32.00 -8.18 -24.85
C HIS A 801 -31.65 -7.16 -23.74
N PRO A 802 -31.87 -7.47 -22.44
CA PRO A 802 -31.71 -6.50 -21.35
C PRO A 802 -30.28 -5.96 -21.21
N ALA A 803 -29.25 -6.79 -21.41
CA ALA A 803 -27.85 -6.35 -21.32
C ALA A 803 -27.48 -5.36 -22.44
N LEU A 804 -28.01 -5.56 -23.65
CA LEU A 804 -27.83 -4.64 -24.78
C LEU A 804 -28.52 -3.30 -24.49
N LEU A 805 -29.75 -3.33 -23.96
CA LEU A 805 -30.47 -2.12 -23.59
C LEU A 805 -29.68 -1.30 -22.56
N SER A 806 -29.13 -1.95 -21.53
CA SER A 806 -28.32 -1.25 -20.52
C SER A 806 -27.09 -0.56 -21.12
N GLU A 807 -26.36 -1.21 -22.03
CA GLU A 807 -25.20 -0.58 -22.69
C GLU A 807 -25.62 0.50 -23.70
N PHE A 808 -26.74 0.31 -24.38
CA PHE A 808 -27.31 1.31 -25.29
C PHE A 808 -27.71 2.58 -24.54
N LEU A 809 -28.32 2.45 -23.35
CA LEU A 809 -28.69 3.57 -22.49
C LEU A 809 -27.47 4.42 -22.08
N LYS A 810 -26.37 3.77 -21.69
CA LYS A 810 -25.11 4.47 -21.39
C LYS A 810 -24.63 5.29 -22.59
N LEU A 811 -24.76 4.76 -23.81
CA LEU A 811 -24.42 5.49 -25.04
C LEU A 811 -25.39 6.64 -25.31
N VAL A 812 -26.68 6.50 -25.01
CA VAL A 812 -27.67 7.59 -25.14
C VAL A 812 -27.27 8.79 -24.29
N VAL A 813 -26.91 8.54 -23.03
CA VAL A 813 -26.46 9.54 -22.05
C VAL A 813 -25.11 10.13 -22.48
N GLU A 814 -24.10 9.28 -22.74
CA GLU A 814 -22.75 9.70 -23.14
C GLU A 814 -22.75 10.59 -24.40
N MET A 815 -23.62 10.29 -25.36
CA MET A 815 -23.71 11.03 -26.64
C MET A 815 -24.78 12.14 -26.63
N SER A 816 -25.52 12.31 -25.53
CA SER A 816 -26.61 13.30 -25.41
C SER A 816 -27.65 13.21 -26.55
N VAL A 817 -28.02 11.99 -26.96
CA VAL A 817 -28.94 11.75 -28.11
C VAL A 817 -30.39 11.49 -27.70
N VAL A 818 -30.81 11.96 -26.51
CA VAL A 818 -32.16 11.78 -25.97
C VAL A 818 -33.23 12.38 -26.90
N GLU A 819 -33.00 13.58 -27.45
CA GLU A 819 -33.92 14.22 -28.39
C GLU A 819 -34.18 13.36 -29.63
N LYS A 820 -33.14 12.68 -30.11
CA LYS A 820 -33.23 11.81 -31.28
C LYS A 820 -34.12 10.59 -31.03
N LEU A 821 -34.24 10.11 -29.78
CA LEU A 821 -35.16 9.04 -29.44
C LEU A 821 -36.62 9.44 -29.73
N PHE A 822 -36.99 10.67 -29.34
CA PHE A 822 -38.33 11.21 -29.56
C PHE A 822 -38.62 11.41 -31.05
N GLU A 823 -37.70 12.02 -31.80
CA GLU A 823 -37.83 12.24 -33.24
C GLU A 823 -37.98 10.94 -34.06
N ILE A 824 -37.17 9.93 -33.74
CA ILE A 824 -37.19 8.65 -34.48
C ILE A 824 -38.52 7.93 -34.25
N LYS A 825 -39.00 7.91 -33.00
CA LYS A 825 -40.24 7.22 -32.65
C LYS A 825 -41.47 7.87 -33.28
N THR A 826 -41.52 9.20 -33.43
CA THR A 826 -42.63 9.85 -34.15
C THR A 826 -42.66 9.52 -35.65
N THR A 827 -41.52 9.14 -36.21
CA THR A 827 -41.35 8.98 -37.66
C THR A 827 -41.39 7.52 -38.12
N ILE A 828 -41.02 6.56 -37.25
CA ILE A 828 -40.76 5.17 -37.64
C ILE A 828 -41.45 4.17 -36.68
N PRO A 829 -42.60 3.57 -37.07
CA PRO A 829 -43.40 2.70 -36.18
C PRO A 829 -42.69 1.47 -35.61
N ILE A 830 -41.78 0.82 -36.38
CA ILE A 830 -41.05 -0.38 -35.91
C ILE A 830 -40.16 -0.09 -34.68
N THR A 831 -39.80 1.18 -34.44
CA THR A 831 -38.96 1.58 -33.30
C THR A 831 -39.75 1.88 -32.02
N GLU A 832 -41.08 1.96 -32.10
CA GLU A 832 -41.92 2.45 -31.00
C GLU A 832 -41.76 1.60 -29.72
N LYS A 833 -41.77 0.27 -29.84
CA LYS A 833 -41.57 -0.63 -28.69
C LYS A 833 -40.18 -0.46 -28.06
N PHE A 834 -39.14 -0.38 -28.89
CA PHE A 834 -37.77 -0.20 -28.46
C PHE A 834 -37.58 1.14 -27.73
N VAL A 835 -38.06 2.24 -28.31
CA VAL A 835 -37.97 3.59 -27.71
C VAL A 835 -38.79 3.69 -26.43
N SER A 836 -40.00 3.12 -26.40
CA SER A 836 -40.83 3.12 -25.18
C SER A 836 -40.14 2.37 -24.02
N ARG A 837 -39.49 1.24 -24.32
CA ARG A 837 -38.73 0.50 -23.31
C ARG A 837 -37.50 1.28 -22.82
N LEU A 838 -36.76 1.91 -23.73
CA LEU A 838 -35.61 2.75 -23.37
C LEU A 838 -36.03 3.93 -22.49
N ILE A 839 -37.12 4.63 -22.83
CA ILE A 839 -37.60 5.77 -22.04
C ILE A 839 -38.04 5.33 -20.64
N ASN A 840 -38.70 4.17 -20.50
CA ASN A 840 -39.02 3.64 -19.16
C ASN A 840 -37.75 3.39 -18.33
N LEU A 841 -36.72 2.78 -18.93
CA LEU A 841 -35.44 2.53 -18.25
C LEU A 841 -34.67 3.82 -17.96
N LEU A 842 -34.77 4.83 -18.83
CA LEU A 842 -34.17 6.16 -18.61
C LEU A 842 -34.83 6.89 -17.43
N VAL A 843 -36.16 6.87 -17.33
CA VAL A 843 -36.87 7.51 -16.21
C VAL A 843 -36.51 6.86 -14.85
N GLU A 844 -36.15 5.58 -14.85
CA GLU A 844 -35.62 4.89 -13.67
C GLU A 844 -34.17 5.27 -13.34
N SER A 845 -33.44 5.88 -14.26
CA SER A 845 -32.09 6.41 -14.05
C SER A 845 -32.11 7.86 -13.58
N VAL A 846 -31.36 8.19 -12.52
CA VAL A 846 -31.29 9.55 -11.96
C VAL A 846 -30.72 10.57 -12.97
N GLU A 847 -29.86 10.11 -13.89
CA GLU A 847 -29.14 10.95 -14.87
C GLU A 847 -30.02 11.41 -16.05
N PHE A 848 -31.20 10.83 -16.26
CA PHE A 848 -32.05 11.17 -17.42
C PHE A 848 -32.54 12.63 -17.40
N ILE A 849 -32.77 13.16 -16.21
CA ILE A 849 -33.35 14.49 -16.04
C ILE A 849 -32.44 15.60 -16.59
N ASP A 850 -31.12 15.42 -16.48
CA ASP A 850 -30.12 16.38 -16.94
C ASP A 850 -30.09 16.48 -18.48
N HIS A 851 -30.69 15.53 -19.18
CA HIS A 851 -30.75 15.47 -20.64
C HIS A 851 -32.15 15.76 -21.22
N LEU A 852 -33.14 16.05 -20.37
CA LEU A 852 -34.52 16.32 -20.79
C LEU A 852 -34.84 17.80 -20.60
N THR A 853 -34.97 18.54 -21.71
CA THR A 853 -35.43 19.93 -21.65
C THR A 853 -36.95 20.02 -21.54
N ALA A 854 -37.47 21.09 -20.93
CA ALA A 854 -38.90 21.32 -20.82
C ALA A 854 -39.61 21.41 -22.20
N PRO A 855 -39.07 22.08 -23.24
CA PRO A 855 -39.65 22.02 -24.58
C PRO A 855 -39.73 20.60 -25.16
N MET A 856 -38.69 19.78 -24.96
CA MET A 856 -38.69 18.38 -25.41
C MET A 856 -39.76 17.56 -24.69
N PHE A 857 -39.90 17.74 -23.38
CA PHE A 857 -40.93 17.08 -22.58
C PHE A 857 -42.33 17.49 -23.03
N LEU A 858 -42.60 18.80 -23.13
CA LEU A 858 -43.90 19.34 -23.52
C LEU A 858 -44.32 18.88 -24.93
N GLY A 859 -43.38 18.86 -25.88
CA GLY A 859 -43.62 18.36 -27.23
C GLY A 859 -43.93 16.85 -27.32
N ASN A 860 -43.65 16.09 -26.26
CA ASN A 860 -43.82 14.63 -26.22
C ASN A 860 -44.70 14.14 -25.05
N ALA A 861 -45.41 15.05 -24.36
CA ALA A 861 -46.11 14.76 -23.11
C ALA A 861 -47.18 13.66 -23.26
N ASP A 862 -47.99 13.71 -24.32
CA ASP A 862 -49.03 12.70 -24.58
C ASP A 862 -48.47 11.29 -24.82
N TYR A 863 -47.30 11.22 -25.43
CA TYR A 863 -46.63 9.93 -25.59
C TYR A 863 -46.06 9.44 -24.26
N LEU A 864 -45.41 10.31 -23.49
CA LEU A 864 -44.88 9.94 -22.18
C LEU A 864 -46.00 9.44 -21.26
N ARG A 865 -47.18 10.06 -21.30
CA ARG A 865 -48.38 9.61 -20.58
C ARG A 865 -48.80 8.18 -20.94
N LYS A 866 -48.65 7.78 -22.20
CA LYS A 866 -49.00 6.43 -22.69
C LYS A 866 -47.89 5.41 -22.47
N ALA A 867 -46.64 5.84 -22.60
CA ALA A 867 -45.47 4.97 -22.58
C ALA A 867 -45.01 4.64 -21.15
N LEU A 868 -45.21 5.55 -20.20
CA LEU A 868 -44.78 5.40 -18.80
C LEU A 868 -45.88 4.84 -17.91
N THR A 869 -45.48 4.11 -16.88
CA THR A 869 -46.38 3.77 -15.77
C THR A 869 -46.75 5.04 -14.98
N GLU A 870 -47.89 5.03 -14.28
CA GLU A 870 -48.32 6.18 -13.46
C GLU A 870 -47.24 6.56 -12.41
N ALA A 871 -46.59 5.58 -11.80
CA ALA A 871 -45.49 5.79 -10.86
C ALA A 871 -44.28 6.48 -11.53
N ASN A 872 -43.84 6.00 -12.70
CA ASN A 872 -42.70 6.59 -13.41
C ASN A 872 -43.01 7.99 -13.93
N LEU A 873 -44.24 8.23 -14.41
CA LEU A 873 -44.68 9.56 -14.85
C LEU A 873 -44.69 10.56 -13.69
N ASN A 874 -45.19 10.15 -12.52
CA ASN A 874 -45.17 10.99 -11.32
C ASN A 874 -43.74 11.31 -10.87
N SER A 875 -42.86 10.29 -10.87
CA SER A 875 -41.44 10.46 -10.55
C SER A 875 -40.76 11.43 -11.52
N LEU A 876 -40.97 11.27 -12.83
CA LEU A 876 -40.39 12.13 -13.85
C LEU A 876 -40.79 13.60 -13.66
N ILE A 877 -42.07 13.87 -13.43
CA ILE A 877 -42.56 15.25 -13.23
C ILE A 877 -41.99 15.83 -11.92
N SER A 878 -41.85 15.02 -10.87
CA SER A 878 -41.23 15.47 -9.61
C SER A 878 -39.76 15.86 -9.82
N GLN A 879 -39.02 15.06 -10.60
CA GLN A 879 -37.63 15.37 -10.95
C GLN A 879 -37.53 16.62 -11.84
N LEU A 880 -38.43 16.79 -12.83
CA LEU A 880 -38.45 17.95 -13.72
C LEU A 880 -38.67 19.26 -12.97
N LEU A 881 -39.57 19.25 -11.97
CA LEU A 881 -39.83 20.41 -11.11
C LEU A 881 -38.63 20.81 -10.25
N GLY A 882 -37.71 19.88 -9.96
CA GLY A 882 -36.47 20.15 -9.23
C GLY A 882 -35.31 20.63 -10.10
N HIS A 883 -35.27 20.24 -11.38
CA HIS A 883 -34.14 20.47 -12.28
C HIS A 883 -34.38 21.58 -13.33
N THR A 884 -35.63 21.90 -13.68
CA THR A 884 -35.96 22.83 -14.78
C THR A 884 -37.11 23.77 -14.42
N ASP A 885 -37.15 24.96 -15.03
CA ASP A 885 -38.29 25.87 -14.91
C ASP A 885 -39.41 25.51 -15.90
N ILE A 886 -39.91 24.27 -15.80
CA ILE A 886 -41.02 23.78 -16.62
C ILE A 886 -42.28 24.63 -16.45
N VAL A 887 -42.44 25.28 -15.30
CA VAL A 887 -43.58 26.17 -15.02
C VAL A 887 -43.47 27.45 -15.85
N GLY A 888 -42.31 28.09 -15.87
CA GLY A 888 -42.04 29.24 -16.74
C GLY A 888 -42.26 28.90 -18.22
N ASP A 889 -41.78 27.74 -18.69
CA ASP A 889 -41.96 27.32 -20.08
C ASP A 889 -43.42 27.02 -20.45
N ILE A 890 -44.22 26.46 -19.53
CA ILE A 890 -45.66 26.29 -19.75
C ILE A 890 -46.36 27.65 -19.86
N ILE A 891 -46.02 28.60 -18.99
CA ILE A 891 -46.60 29.95 -19.03
C ILE A 891 -46.24 30.64 -20.36
N ALA A 892 -45.01 30.49 -20.83
CA ALA A 892 -44.54 31.07 -22.08
C ALA A 892 -45.20 30.45 -23.33
N ASN A 893 -45.40 29.13 -23.35
CA ASN A 893 -46.01 28.42 -24.49
C ASN A 893 -47.55 28.52 -24.52
N GLY A 894 -48.18 28.94 -23.43
CA GLY A 894 -49.63 29.07 -23.35
C GLY A 894 -50.35 27.76 -22.97
N PHE A 895 -51.65 27.88 -22.70
CA PHE A 895 -52.47 26.79 -22.18
C PHE A 895 -53.02 25.92 -23.32
N ASP A 896 -52.73 24.62 -23.27
CA ASP A 896 -53.33 23.61 -24.12
C ASP A 896 -54.26 22.69 -23.30
N ARG A 897 -55.52 22.61 -23.73
CA ARG A 897 -56.55 21.76 -23.10
C ARG A 897 -56.16 20.29 -23.10
N ASN A 898 -55.45 19.81 -24.13
CA ASN A 898 -55.03 18.41 -24.20
C ASN A 898 -54.00 18.05 -23.12
N HIS A 899 -53.29 19.05 -22.58
CA HIS A 899 -52.30 18.90 -21.51
C HIS A 899 -52.85 19.25 -20.12
N ALA A 900 -54.18 19.40 -19.95
CA ALA A 900 -54.77 19.72 -18.66
C ALA A 900 -54.40 18.72 -17.54
N TRP A 901 -54.21 17.44 -17.89
CA TRP A 901 -53.72 16.41 -16.98
C TRP A 901 -52.34 16.72 -16.40
N LEU A 902 -51.44 17.29 -17.21
CA LEU A 902 -50.08 17.64 -16.82
C LEU A 902 -50.11 18.80 -15.84
N TYR A 903 -50.92 19.83 -16.12
CA TYR A 903 -51.08 20.97 -15.23
C TYR A 903 -51.65 20.56 -13.87
N SER A 904 -52.64 19.66 -13.88
CA SER A 904 -53.21 19.10 -12.65
C SER A 904 -52.16 18.32 -11.86
N LEU A 905 -51.31 17.56 -12.54
CA LEU A 905 -50.28 16.76 -11.87
C LEU A 905 -49.17 17.64 -11.27
N ILE A 906 -48.76 18.71 -11.96
CA ILE A 906 -47.81 19.70 -11.45
C ILE A 906 -48.36 20.37 -10.18
N LEU A 907 -49.63 20.82 -10.20
CA LEU A 907 -50.27 21.41 -9.02
C LEU A 907 -50.33 20.43 -7.85
N LYS A 908 -50.68 19.16 -8.11
CA LYS A 908 -50.74 18.13 -7.08
C LYS A 908 -49.40 17.90 -6.39
N GLN A 909 -48.29 17.94 -7.14
CA GLN A 909 -46.95 17.74 -6.60
C GLN A 909 -46.41 18.96 -5.84
N LYS A 910 -46.69 20.19 -6.31
CA LYS A 910 -46.33 21.42 -5.57
C LYS A 910 -47.20 21.65 -4.33
N GLY A 911 -48.41 21.09 -4.29
CA GLY A 911 -49.33 21.22 -3.16
C GLY A 911 -49.74 22.67 -2.89
N LYS A 912 -50.03 23.01 -1.61
CA LYS A 912 -50.45 24.35 -1.18
C LYS A 912 -49.35 25.43 -1.28
N ALA A 913 -48.11 25.04 -1.56
CA ALA A 913 -46.98 25.95 -1.80
C ALA A 913 -46.79 26.26 -3.31
N SER A 914 -47.84 26.04 -4.11
CA SER A 914 -47.83 26.30 -5.55
C SER A 914 -47.55 27.76 -5.88
N ASP A 915 -46.79 27.96 -6.96
CA ASP A 915 -46.41 29.27 -7.48
C ASP A 915 -47.65 30.11 -7.83
N VAL A 916 -47.72 31.33 -7.29
CA VAL A 916 -48.86 32.23 -7.44
C VAL A 916 -49.07 32.59 -8.92
N ASP A 917 -47.97 32.78 -9.66
CA ASP A 917 -48.02 33.16 -11.07
C ASP A 917 -48.57 32.01 -11.94
N TYR A 918 -48.23 30.77 -11.58
CA TYR A 918 -48.73 29.58 -12.28
C TYR A 918 -50.23 29.38 -12.05
N ILE A 919 -50.70 29.52 -10.81
CA ILE A 919 -52.14 29.45 -10.50
C ILE A 919 -52.90 30.54 -11.27
N GLN A 920 -52.41 31.78 -11.27
CA GLN A 920 -53.04 32.87 -12.01
C GLN A 920 -53.12 32.60 -13.52
N PHE A 921 -52.04 32.08 -14.10
CA PHE A 921 -52.01 31.68 -15.51
C PHE A 921 -53.07 30.62 -15.83
N LEU A 922 -53.17 29.56 -15.02
CA LEU A 922 -54.15 28.50 -15.23
C LEU A 922 -55.58 29.02 -15.07
N VAL A 923 -55.86 29.81 -14.03
CA VAL A 923 -57.18 30.43 -13.83
C VAL A 923 -57.57 31.28 -15.04
N LYS A 924 -56.68 32.18 -15.48
CA LYS A 924 -56.92 33.05 -16.65
C LYS A 924 -57.18 32.25 -17.93
N SER A 925 -56.56 31.08 -18.05
CA SER A 925 -56.68 30.22 -19.24
C SER A 925 -57.96 29.37 -19.26
N ILE A 926 -58.52 29.05 -18.10
CA ILE A 926 -59.73 28.22 -17.96
C ILE A 926 -61.01 29.08 -18.01
N LEU A 927 -60.95 30.34 -17.58
CA LEU A 927 -62.08 31.28 -17.61
C LEU A 927 -62.80 31.40 -18.98
N PRO A 928 -62.12 31.49 -20.14
CA PRO A 928 -62.77 31.67 -21.43
C PRO A 928 -63.26 30.37 -22.10
N ILE A 929 -63.21 29.21 -21.42
CA ILE A 929 -63.67 27.95 -22.01
C ILE A 929 -65.20 27.99 -22.24
N PRO A 930 -65.69 27.72 -23.46
CA PRO A 930 -67.10 27.83 -23.79
C PRO A 930 -67.94 26.69 -23.21
N LYS A 931 -69.25 26.92 -23.06
CA LYS A 931 -70.23 26.00 -22.49
C LYS A 931 -70.18 24.61 -23.12
N GLU A 932 -70.09 24.49 -24.45
CA GLU A 932 -70.12 23.19 -25.13
C GLU A 932 -68.95 22.30 -24.69
N VAL A 933 -67.78 22.91 -24.52
CA VAL A 933 -66.56 22.22 -24.06
C VAL A 933 -66.72 21.84 -22.60
N TRP A 934 -67.26 22.72 -21.75
CA TRP A 934 -67.54 22.37 -20.36
C TRP A 934 -68.58 21.25 -20.24
N ALA A 935 -69.61 21.25 -21.06
CA ALA A 935 -70.62 20.19 -21.07
C ALA A 935 -70.01 18.83 -21.46
N GLU A 936 -69.05 18.81 -22.39
CA GLU A 936 -68.29 17.61 -22.74
C GLU A 936 -67.37 17.16 -21.59
N GLU A 937 -66.60 18.08 -21.01
CA GLU A 937 -65.66 17.80 -19.90
C GLU A 937 -66.38 17.30 -18.64
N ILE A 938 -67.51 17.91 -18.28
CA ILE A 938 -68.40 17.46 -17.20
C ILE A 938 -69.03 16.12 -17.56
N GLY A 939 -69.42 15.95 -18.83
CA GLY A 939 -69.94 14.71 -19.41
C GLY A 939 -69.04 13.49 -19.20
N LYS A 940 -67.76 13.66 -19.55
CA LYS A 940 -66.74 12.60 -19.59
C LYS A 940 -65.87 12.53 -18.33
N GLU A 941 -66.06 13.44 -17.38
CA GLU A 941 -65.15 13.65 -16.25
C GLU A 941 -63.69 13.85 -16.73
N GLY A 942 -63.53 14.75 -17.71
CA GLY A 942 -62.30 15.03 -18.45
C GLY A 942 -61.18 15.68 -17.63
N ASP A 943 -60.07 15.96 -18.30
CA ASP A 943 -58.84 16.44 -17.66
C ASP A 943 -58.94 17.93 -17.27
N CYS A 944 -59.71 18.75 -18.00
CA CYS A 944 -59.93 20.16 -17.61
C CYS A 944 -60.80 20.24 -16.34
N LEU A 945 -61.76 19.32 -16.19
CA LEU A 945 -62.55 19.22 -14.96
C LEU A 945 -61.68 18.79 -13.77
N GLY A 946 -60.75 17.85 -13.97
CA GLY A 946 -59.77 17.44 -12.97
C GLY A 946 -58.85 18.59 -12.56
N LEU A 947 -58.44 19.42 -13.51
CA LEU A 947 -57.65 20.62 -13.24
C LEU A 947 -58.39 21.63 -12.36
N VAL A 948 -59.68 21.88 -12.61
CA VAL A 948 -60.51 22.75 -11.77
C VAL A 948 -60.59 22.22 -10.33
N LEU A 949 -60.82 20.91 -10.15
CA LEU A 949 -60.82 20.29 -8.83
C LEU A 949 -59.49 20.50 -8.09
N GLN A 950 -58.37 20.31 -8.79
CA GLN A 950 -57.04 20.47 -8.20
C GLN A 950 -56.72 21.92 -7.84
N LEU A 951 -57.17 22.89 -8.65
CA LEU A 951 -57.03 24.32 -8.35
C LEU A 951 -57.81 24.70 -7.09
N VAL A 952 -59.05 24.22 -6.95
CA VAL A 952 -59.85 24.43 -5.73
C VAL A 952 -59.19 23.79 -4.51
N GLU A 953 -58.68 22.56 -4.63
CA GLU A 953 -57.97 21.89 -3.53
C GLU A 953 -56.68 22.62 -3.11
N SER A 954 -56.04 23.29 -4.06
CA SER A 954 -54.86 24.13 -3.82
C SER A 954 -55.20 25.48 -3.18
N GLY A 955 -56.49 25.80 -3.01
CA GLY A 955 -56.99 27.04 -2.41
C GLY A 955 -57.13 28.21 -3.38
N ALA A 956 -57.08 27.96 -4.69
CA ALA A 956 -57.19 29.01 -5.70
C ALA A 956 -58.64 29.50 -5.87
N THR A 957 -58.81 30.82 -5.98
CA THR A 957 -60.09 31.44 -6.37
C THR A 957 -60.17 31.53 -7.89
N ILE A 958 -61.00 30.69 -8.51
CA ILE A 958 -61.07 30.57 -9.98
C ILE A 958 -62.03 31.60 -10.59
N GLY A 959 -63.27 31.68 -10.09
CA GLY A 959 -64.25 32.67 -10.55
C GLY A 959 -64.93 32.33 -11.88
N LEU A 960 -65.22 31.06 -12.14
CA LEU A 960 -66.00 30.65 -13.32
C LEU A 960 -67.41 31.25 -13.26
N SER A 961 -67.91 31.73 -14.40
CA SER A 961 -69.16 32.48 -14.49
C SER A 961 -70.21 31.74 -15.33
N GLN A 962 -70.76 32.40 -16.36
CA GLN A 962 -71.94 31.95 -17.11
C GLN A 962 -71.72 30.60 -17.82
N GLU A 963 -70.64 30.45 -18.59
CA GLU A 963 -70.42 29.25 -19.44
C GLU A 963 -70.36 27.95 -18.63
N PHE A 964 -69.64 27.98 -17.50
CA PHE A 964 -69.52 26.83 -16.60
C PHE A 964 -70.81 26.60 -15.80
N HIS A 965 -71.47 27.67 -15.37
CA HIS A 965 -72.78 27.60 -14.73
C HIS A 965 -73.80 26.90 -15.62
N ASP A 966 -73.89 27.29 -16.88
CA ASP A 966 -74.86 26.75 -17.82
C ASP A 966 -74.55 25.29 -18.19
N ALA A 967 -73.28 24.92 -18.25
CA ALA A 967 -72.87 23.52 -18.42
C ALA A 967 -73.22 22.66 -17.19
N LEU A 968 -73.01 23.15 -15.97
CA LEU A 968 -73.46 22.49 -14.74
C LEU A 968 -74.98 22.38 -14.66
N ASN A 969 -75.69 23.38 -15.16
CA ASN A 969 -77.15 23.40 -15.21
C ASN A 969 -77.70 22.35 -16.21
N GLU A 970 -77.04 22.20 -17.35
CA GLU A 970 -77.34 21.14 -18.32
C GLU A 970 -77.02 19.75 -17.76
N HIS A 971 -75.90 19.60 -17.05
CA HIS A 971 -75.54 18.37 -16.36
C HIS A 971 -76.59 17.99 -15.30
N ALA A 972 -77.00 18.94 -14.48
CA ALA A 972 -78.08 18.78 -13.51
C ALA A 972 -79.38 18.27 -14.16
N GLU A 973 -79.76 18.83 -15.31
CA GLU A 973 -80.92 18.36 -16.07
C GLU A 973 -80.75 16.90 -16.50
N LYS A 974 -79.59 16.53 -17.06
CA LYS A 974 -79.28 15.16 -17.50
C LYS A 974 -79.31 14.16 -16.35
N LEU A 975 -78.89 14.54 -15.14
CA LEU A 975 -78.94 13.67 -13.97
C LEU A 975 -80.37 13.41 -13.48
N VAL A 976 -81.22 14.43 -13.51
CA VAL A 976 -82.63 14.31 -13.09
C VAL A 976 -83.40 13.37 -14.01
N VAL A 977 -83.14 13.42 -15.33
CA VAL A 977 -83.77 12.50 -16.31
C VAL A 977 -83.03 11.16 -16.45
N GLY A 978 -81.97 10.92 -15.67
CA GLY A 978 -81.21 9.67 -15.68
C GLY A 978 -80.36 9.42 -16.94
N ALA A 979 -80.05 10.46 -17.72
CA ALA A 979 -79.33 10.37 -18.99
C ALA A 979 -77.79 10.35 -18.85
N GLN A 980 -77.25 10.40 -17.62
CA GLN A 980 -75.81 10.43 -17.38
C GLN A 980 -75.42 9.69 -16.09
N ALA A 981 -74.31 8.96 -16.14
CA ALA A 981 -73.69 8.29 -15.00
C ALA A 981 -72.47 9.07 -14.49
N ILE A 982 -72.11 8.90 -13.21
CA ILE A 982 -70.96 9.54 -12.56
C ILE A 982 -70.06 8.45 -11.97
N ALA A 983 -68.75 8.51 -12.21
CA ALA A 983 -67.83 7.46 -11.76
C ALA A 983 -66.53 8.01 -11.12
N LYS A 984 -65.79 8.86 -11.83
CA LYS A 984 -64.40 9.26 -11.54
C LYS A 984 -64.28 10.23 -10.37
N TYR A 985 -65.15 11.25 -10.27
CA TYR A 985 -65.02 12.30 -9.25
C TYR A 985 -66.11 12.26 -8.17
N LYS A 986 -66.69 11.08 -7.91
CA LYS A 986 -67.73 10.89 -6.88
C LYS A 986 -67.26 11.45 -5.52
N GLY A 987 -68.08 12.32 -4.91
CA GLY A 987 -67.78 12.97 -3.63
C GLY A 987 -66.92 14.24 -3.70
N GLN A 988 -66.38 14.62 -4.87
CA GLN A 988 -65.59 15.85 -5.05
C GLN A 988 -66.36 17.00 -5.73
N TRP A 989 -67.59 16.73 -6.19
CA TRP A 989 -68.42 17.69 -6.94
C TRP A 989 -68.77 18.97 -6.18
N THR A 990 -68.77 18.93 -4.85
CA THR A 990 -68.93 20.14 -4.02
C THR A 990 -67.84 21.17 -4.26
N ARG A 991 -66.61 20.70 -4.51
CA ARG A 991 -65.45 21.55 -4.79
C ARG A 991 -65.59 22.23 -6.14
N LEU A 992 -66.20 21.59 -7.14
CA LEU A 992 -66.48 22.24 -8.43
C LEU A 992 -67.39 23.47 -8.28
N LEU A 993 -68.29 23.46 -7.30
CA LEU A 993 -69.18 24.59 -7.03
C LEU A 993 -68.45 25.75 -6.35
N GLU A 994 -67.31 25.49 -5.71
CA GLU A 994 -66.42 26.52 -5.16
C GLU A 994 -65.60 27.22 -6.25
N ALA A 995 -65.47 26.61 -7.44
CA ALA A 995 -64.84 27.22 -8.60
C ALA A 995 -65.68 28.35 -9.22
N LEU A 996 -67.00 28.34 -9.01
CA LEU A 996 -67.90 29.38 -9.49
C LEU A 996 -67.74 30.68 -8.70
N GLU A 997 -67.88 31.81 -9.40
CA GLU A 997 -68.02 33.13 -8.78
C GLU A 997 -69.24 33.15 -7.83
N SER A 998 -69.18 33.95 -6.76
CA SER A 998 -70.13 33.91 -5.65
C SER A 998 -71.60 34.12 -6.06
N ASP A 999 -71.87 35.01 -7.01
CA ASP A 999 -73.24 35.31 -7.47
C ASP A 999 -73.78 34.21 -8.40
N TRP A 1000 -72.94 33.67 -9.28
CA TRP A 1000 -73.26 32.50 -10.10
C TRP A 1000 -73.47 31.24 -9.26
N ARG A 1001 -72.68 31.06 -8.20
CA ARG A 1001 -72.85 29.96 -7.24
C ARG A 1001 -74.19 30.05 -6.52
N LYS A 1002 -74.58 31.23 -6.03
CA LYS A 1002 -75.90 31.45 -5.41
C LYS A 1002 -77.04 31.21 -6.40
N THR A 1003 -76.89 31.70 -7.63
CA THR A 1003 -77.87 31.50 -8.70
C THR A 1003 -78.01 30.04 -9.09
N LEU A 1004 -76.89 29.30 -9.19
CA LEU A 1004 -76.92 27.85 -9.43
C LEU A 1004 -77.64 27.12 -8.31
N ARG A 1005 -77.39 27.46 -7.04
CA ARG A 1005 -78.10 26.87 -5.89
C ARG A 1005 -79.62 27.01 -6.02
N LEU A 1006 -80.09 28.22 -6.36
CA LEU A 1006 -81.51 28.48 -6.59
C LEU A 1006 -82.03 27.71 -7.81
N THR A 1007 -81.25 27.63 -8.88
CA THR A 1007 -81.62 26.91 -10.10
C THR A 1007 -81.71 25.40 -9.87
N LEU A 1008 -80.75 24.82 -9.13
CA LEU A 1008 -80.75 23.41 -8.73
C LEU A 1008 -81.95 23.09 -7.83
N ARG A 1009 -82.26 23.97 -6.88
CA ARG A 1009 -83.47 23.89 -6.05
C ARG A 1009 -84.73 23.90 -6.92
N ASP A 1010 -84.85 24.86 -7.82
CA ASP A 1010 -86.03 25.00 -8.67
C ASP A 1010 -86.21 23.80 -9.61
N LYS A 1011 -85.10 23.26 -10.16
CA LYS A 1011 -85.09 22.02 -10.94
C LYS A 1011 -85.53 20.82 -10.12
N MET A 1012 -85.07 20.72 -8.88
CA MET A 1012 -85.46 19.65 -7.97
C MET A 1012 -86.97 19.71 -7.68
N ILE A 1013 -87.52 20.91 -7.48
CA ILE A 1013 -88.97 21.12 -7.26
C ILE A 1013 -89.76 20.85 -8.54
N SER A 1014 -89.29 21.29 -9.71
CA SER A 1014 -90.02 21.10 -10.97
C SER A 1014 -90.05 19.65 -11.45
N HIS A 1015 -89.02 18.88 -11.10
CA HIS A 1015 -88.88 17.46 -11.44
C HIS A 1015 -89.04 16.54 -10.23
N SER A 1016 -89.80 16.97 -9.21
CA SER A 1016 -90.01 16.23 -7.97
C SER A 1016 -90.54 14.79 -8.16
N LYS A 1017 -91.20 14.52 -9.30
CA LYS A 1017 -91.73 13.21 -9.69
C LYS A 1017 -90.69 12.24 -10.24
N GLU A 1018 -89.57 12.73 -10.75
CA GLU A 1018 -88.48 11.89 -11.29
C GLU A 1018 -87.65 11.26 -10.17
N LYS A 1019 -86.81 10.26 -10.48
CA LYS A 1019 -85.86 9.69 -9.51
C LYS A 1019 -84.67 10.63 -9.34
N LEU A 1020 -84.52 11.21 -8.15
CA LEU A 1020 -83.53 12.23 -7.84
C LEU A 1020 -82.24 11.65 -7.26
N GLU A 1021 -82.10 10.32 -7.13
CA GLU A 1021 -80.95 9.67 -6.51
C GLU A 1021 -79.60 10.06 -7.14
N LEU A 1022 -79.49 10.03 -8.48
CA LEU A 1022 -78.26 10.42 -9.18
C LEU A 1022 -77.97 11.92 -9.02
N PHE A 1023 -79.01 12.75 -9.11
CA PHE A 1023 -78.92 14.20 -8.91
C PHE A 1023 -78.46 14.55 -7.49
N LEU A 1024 -79.04 13.92 -6.47
CA LEU A 1024 -78.66 14.08 -5.08
C LEU A 1024 -77.25 13.54 -4.84
N SER A 1025 -76.82 12.45 -5.48
CA SER A 1025 -75.47 11.92 -5.29
C SER A 1025 -74.35 12.93 -5.64
N VAL A 1026 -74.64 13.93 -6.47
CA VAL A 1026 -73.73 15.01 -6.85
C VAL A 1026 -73.96 16.27 -6.02
N TYR A 1027 -75.20 16.73 -5.94
CA TYR A 1027 -75.53 18.06 -5.44
C TYR A 1027 -76.03 18.09 -3.98
N THR A 1028 -76.14 16.93 -3.30
CA THR A 1028 -76.61 16.83 -1.90
C THR A 1028 -75.97 17.87 -0.97
N PRO A 1029 -74.63 18.02 -0.91
CA PRO A 1029 -74.05 18.89 0.12
C PRO A 1029 -74.40 20.37 -0.08
N VAL A 1030 -74.80 20.76 -1.29
CA VAL A 1030 -75.25 22.12 -1.60
C VAL A 1030 -76.75 22.29 -1.43
N LEU A 1031 -77.52 21.22 -1.58
CA LEU A 1031 -78.96 21.20 -1.39
C LEU A 1031 -79.38 20.84 0.04
N SER A 1032 -78.46 20.68 0.98
CA SER A 1032 -78.75 20.31 2.38
C SER A 1032 -78.95 21.52 3.30
N GLU A 1033 -78.70 22.74 2.82
CA GLU A 1033 -78.95 23.98 3.58
C GLU A 1033 -80.45 24.33 3.55
N SER A 1034 -81.14 24.16 4.67
CA SER A 1034 -82.58 24.44 4.81
C SER A 1034 -82.97 25.85 4.35
N GLU A 1035 -82.11 26.85 4.62
CA GLU A 1035 -82.31 28.26 4.27
C GLU A 1035 -82.56 28.50 2.77
N LEU A 1036 -81.98 27.66 1.90
CA LEU A 1036 -82.19 27.71 0.45
C LEU A 1036 -83.67 27.50 0.06
N PHE A 1037 -84.40 26.75 0.87
CA PHE A 1037 -85.77 26.32 0.62
C PHE A 1037 -86.81 27.13 1.40
N VAL A 1038 -86.43 27.89 2.44
CA VAL A 1038 -87.37 28.61 3.33
C VAL A 1038 -88.27 29.58 2.57
N LYS A 1039 -87.74 30.36 1.63
CA LYS A 1039 -88.52 31.35 0.85
C LYS A 1039 -89.66 30.72 0.04
N ASP A 1040 -89.48 29.47 -0.39
CA ASP A 1040 -90.47 28.69 -1.15
C ASP A 1040 -91.03 27.53 -0.31
N GLY A 1041 -90.95 27.64 1.03
CA GLY A 1041 -91.20 26.52 1.96
C GLY A 1041 -92.54 25.84 1.76
N ASP A 1042 -93.62 26.62 1.57
CA ASP A 1042 -94.95 26.08 1.28
C ASP A 1042 -94.97 25.20 0.01
N ARG A 1043 -94.34 25.67 -1.07
CA ARG A 1043 -94.25 24.91 -2.34
C ARG A 1043 -93.38 23.68 -2.18
N VAL A 1044 -92.30 23.75 -1.40
CA VAL A 1044 -91.40 22.63 -1.12
C VAL A 1044 -92.14 21.52 -0.37
N ILE A 1045 -92.92 21.84 0.66
CA ILE A 1045 -93.71 20.85 1.41
C ILE A 1045 -94.85 20.28 0.55
N ARG A 1046 -95.60 21.15 -0.13
CA ARG A 1046 -96.77 20.75 -0.93
C ARG A 1046 -96.41 19.88 -2.13
N VAL A 1047 -95.30 20.17 -2.80
CA VAL A 1047 -94.90 19.50 -4.06
C VAL A 1047 -93.76 18.53 -3.81
N LEU A 1048 -92.56 19.05 -3.52
CA LEU A 1048 -91.33 18.24 -3.48
C LEU A 1048 -91.35 17.19 -2.37
N ALA A 1049 -91.63 17.59 -1.13
CA ALA A 1049 -91.66 16.67 0.00
C ALA A 1049 -92.77 15.62 -0.16
N SER A 1050 -93.93 16.02 -0.66
CA SER A 1050 -95.06 15.12 -0.92
C SER A 1050 -94.75 14.06 -1.98
N ASP A 1051 -94.02 14.43 -3.04
CA ASP A 1051 -93.59 13.49 -4.08
C ASP A 1051 -92.47 12.57 -3.59
N ILE A 1052 -91.49 13.08 -2.82
CA ILE A 1052 -90.42 12.26 -2.20
C ILE A 1052 -91.01 11.20 -1.26
N ILE A 1053 -91.93 11.59 -0.38
CA ILE A 1053 -92.64 10.67 0.53
C ILE A 1053 -93.41 9.60 -0.27
N GLY A 1054 -94.00 9.97 -1.41
CA GLY A 1054 -94.68 9.03 -2.30
C GLY A 1054 -93.74 8.03 -2.99
N LYS A 1055 -92.53 8.46 -3.37
CA LYS A 1055 -91.53 7.64 -4.06
C LYS A 1055 -90.87 6.58 -3.17
N LYS A 1056 -90.79 6.81 -1.86
CA LYS A 1056 -90.22 5.87 -0.88
C LYS A 1056 -88.76 5.48 -1.17
N ILE A 1057 -87.97 6.38 -1.75
CA ILE A 1057 -86.55 6.16 -2.05
C ILE A 1057 -85.71 6.60 -0.84
N GLU A 1058 -84.90 5.68 -0.30
CA GLU A 1058 -84.17 5.88 0.95
C GLU A 1058 -83.25 7.11 0.93
N SER A 1059 -82.47 7.31 -0.13
CA SER A 1059 -81.55 8.45 -0.27
C SER A 1059 -82.26 9.80 -0.36
N GLU A 1060 -83.42 9.85 -1.03
CA GLU A 1060 -84.23 11.06 -1.12
C GLU A 1060 -84.91 11.40 0.21
N LEU A 1061 -85.36 10.37 0.94
CA LEU A 1061 -85.94 10.51 2.27
C LEU A 1061 -84.92 10.98 3.30
N ALA A 1062 -83.70 10.43 3.26
CA ALA A 1062 -82.60 10.86 4.12
C ALA A 1062 -82.25 12.34 3.90
N TRP A 1063 -82.21 12.78 2.63
CA TRP A 1063 -82.01 14.18 2.28
C TRP A 1063 -83.19 15.05 2.78
N LEU A 1064 -84.43 14.60 2.57
CA LEU A 1064 -85.63 15.33 3.01
C LEU A 1064 -85.67 15.49 4.53
N GLU A 1065 -85.34 14.45 5.29
CA GLU A 1065 -85.20 14.52 6.75
C GLU A 1065 -84.17 15.59 7.15
N THR A 1066 -83.02 15.61 6.47
CA THR A 1066 -81.93 16.56 6.75
C THR A 1066 -82.40 18.00 6.62
N ILE A 1067 -83.07 18.36 5.53
CA ILE A 1067 -83.51 19.75 5.30
C ILE A 1067 -84.69 20.18 6.18
N LEU A 1068 -85.50 19.24 6.68
CA LEU A 1068 -86.63 19.52 7.57
C LEU A 1068 -86.25 19.57 9.05
N SER A 1069 -85.05 19.08 9.39
CA SER A 1069 -84.60 18.89 10.78
C SER A 1069 -84.60 20.16 11.63
N ASP A 1070 -84.34 21.33 11.04
CA ASP A 1070 -84.31 22.61 11.76
C ASP A 1070 -85.68 23.31 11.85
N GLY A 1071 -86.71 22.72 11.25
CA GLY A 1071 -88.09 23.21 11.27
C GLY A 1071 -88.35 24.50 10.49
N LYS A 1072 -87.34 25.16 9.89
CA LYS A 1072 -87.51 26.46 9.23
C LYS A 1072 -88.43 26.38 8.00
N ILE A 1073 -88.26 25.35 7.18
CA ILE A 1073 -89.06 25.12 5.95
C ILE A 1073 -90.52 24.85 6.32
N LEU A 1074 -90.74 23.98 7.32
CA LEU A 1074 -92.07 23.70 7.83
C LEU A 1074 -92.70 25.00 8.34
N ASN A 1075 -92.01 25.75 9.19
CA ASN A 1075 -92.52 27.01 9.75
C ASN A 1075 -92.89 28.07 8.72
N ALA A 1076 -92.19 28.11 7.58
CA ALA A 1076 -92.50 29.01 6.46
C ALA A 1076 -93.66 28.53 5.56
N SER A 1077 -94.24 27.37 5.82
CA SER A 1077 -95.35 26.79 5.03
C SER A 1077 -96.73 27.16 5.59
N GLU A 1078 -97.75 27.22 4.73
CA GLU A 1078 -99.12 27.51 5.14
C GLU A 1078 -99.67 26.40 6.05
N LYS A 1079 -100.63 26.74 6.91
CA LYS A 1079 -101.19 25.83 7.92
C LYS A 1079 -101.86 24.62 7.26
N GLU A 1080 -102.57 24.84 6.16
CA GLU A 1080 -103.26 23.85 5.35
C GLU A 1080 -102.26 22.87 4.72
N THR A 1081 -101.14 23.39 4.19
CA THR A 1081 -100.05 22.59 3.61
C THR A 1081 -99.39 21.70 4.67
N LYS A 1082 -99.10 22.24 5.86
CA LYS A 1082 -98.56 21.45 6.99
C LYS A 1082 -99.51 20.32 7.39
N HIS A 1083 -100.81 20.62 7.53
CA HIS A 1083 -101.81 19.62 7.88
C HIS A 1083 -101.89 18.51 6.82
N SER A 1084 -101.95 18.88 5.54
CA SER A 1084 -101.97 17.90 4.45
C SER A 1084 -100.69 17.05 4.39
N PHE A 1085 -99.52 17.64 4.67
CA PHE A 1085 -98.26 16.92 4.68
C PHE A 1085 -98.17 15.93 5.85
N LYS A 1086 -98.58 16.35 7.07
CA LYS A 1086 -98.65 15.47 8.26
C LYS A 1086 -99.49 14.22 7.99
N GLU A 1087 -100.69 14.39 7.45
CA GLU A 1087 -101.58 13.27 7.12
C GLU A 1087 -100.96 12.35 6.07
N ARG A 1088 -100.29 12.90 5.05
CA ARG A 1088 -99.58 12.12 4.03
C ARG A 1088 -98.44 11.29 4.62
N VAL A 1089 -97.62 11.88 5.49
CA VAL A 1089 -96.49 11.17 6.13
C VAL A 1089 -97.01 10.06 7.06
N ARG A 1090 -98.03 10.32 7.89
CA ARG A 1090 -98.69 9.31 8.75
C ARG A 1090 -99.21 8.10 7.97
N ASN A 1091 -99.89 8.37 6.85
CA ASN A 1091 -100.42 7.31 6.00
C ASN A 1091 -99.31 6.40 5.46
N VAL A 1092 -98.14 6.98 5.12
CA VAL A 1092 -97.00 6.19 4.66
C VAL A 1092 -96.27 5.51 5.82
N ALA A 1093 -96.15 6.14 6.99
CA ALA A 1093 -95.54 5.56 8.19
C ALA A 1093 -96.28 4.30 8.68
N GLY A 1094 -97.60 4.25 8.49
CA GLY A 1094 -98.44 3.08 8.80
C GLY A 1094 -98.30 1.90 7.83
N ASP A 1095 -97.58 2.05 6.72
CA ASP A 1095 -97.37 1.00 5.72
C ASP A 1095 -96.32 -0.02 6.19
N GLN A 1096 -96.78 -1.23 6.55
CA GLN A 1096 -95.91 -2.31 7.05
C GLN A 1096 -95.01 -2.91 5.97
N SER A 1097 -95.19 -2.56 4.69
CA SER A 1097 -94.40 -3.10 3.56
C SER A 1097 -93.09 -2.35 3.28
N LEU A 1098 -92.81 -1.26 4.00
CA LEU A 1098 -91.59 -0.46 3.83
C LEU A 1098 -90.32 -1.20 4.29
N SER A 1099 -89.20 -0.99 3.59
CA SER A 1099 -87.87 -1.42 4.03
C SER A 1099 -87.47 -0.70 5.32
N GLU A 1100 -86.57 -1.31 6.10
CA GLU A 1100 -86.15 -0.79 7.41
C GLU A 1100 -85.59 0.64 7.32
N GLY A 1101 -84.69 0.92 6.36
CA GLY A 1101 -84.13 2.26 6.15
C GLY A 1101 -85.17 3.32 5.76
N VAL A 1102 -86.09 2.97 4.85
CA VAL A 1102 -87.19 3.86 4.46
C VAL A 1102 -88.13 4.14 5.64
N ARG A 1103 -88.45 3.13 6.44
CA ARG A 1103 -89.30 3.27 7.62
C ARG A 1103 -88.69 4.20 8.67
N LEU A 1104 -87.37 4.10 8.90
CA LEU A 1104 -86.66 4.96 9.84
C LEU A 1104 -86.76 6.44 9.45
N HIS A 1105 -86.43 6.78 8.21
CA HIS A 1105 -86.50 8.17 7.72
C HIS A 1105 -87.92 8.72 7.72
N ILE A 1106 -88.92 7.92 7.30
CA ILE A 1106 -90.33 8.35 7.31
C ILE A 1106 -90.84 8.63 8.74
N THR A 1107 -90.48 7.76 9.69
CA THR A 1107 -90.85 7.96 11.11
C THR A 1107 -90.17 9.21 11.70
N SER A 1108 -88.94 9.51 11.28
CA SER A 1108 -88.23 10.72 11.70
C SER A 1108 -88.90 11.98 11.13
N ILE A 1109 -89.21 11.98 9.83
CA ILE A 1109 -89.91 13.09 9.17
C ILE A 1109 -91.30 13.30 9.77
N GLU A 1110 -92.01 12.25 10.17
CA GLU A 1110 -93.28 12.33 10.89
C GLU A 1110 -93.14 13.14 12.18
N LYS A 1111 -92.14 12.82 13.01
CA LYS A 1111 -91.85 13.55 14.25
C LYS A 1111 -91.50 15.02 13.99
N LEU A 1112 -90.69 15.30 12.98
CA LEU A 1112 -90.33 16.66 12.59
C LEU A 1112 -91.56 17.47 12.14
N ALA A 1113 -92.44 16.85 11.36
CA ALA A 1113 -93.69 17.47 10.95
C ALA A 1113 -94.57 17.83 12.16
N GLU A 1114 -94.68 16.93 13.15
CA GLU A 1114 -95.48 17.14 14.37
C GLU A 1114 -94.98 18.29 15.26
N GLN A 1115 -93.66 18.51 15.33
CA GLN A 1115 -93.05 19.54 16.18
C GLN A 1115 -93.22 20.98 15.65
N SER A 1116 -93.58 21.17 14.37
CA SER A 1116 -93.63 22.48 13.69
C SER A 1116 -94.93 23.30 13.85
N ASP A 1117 -95.78 22.96 14.83
CA ASP A 1117 -97.01 23.70 15.15
C ASP A 1117 -96.74 24.79 16.21
N PRO A 1118 -96.97 26.09 15.93
CA PRO A 1118 -97.02 27.09 16.97
C PRO A 1118 -98.32 26.91 17.76
N LYS A 1119 -98.25 26.23 18.91
CA LYS A 1119 -99.22 26.45 19.98
C LYS A 1119 -98.93 27.83 20.57
N ASP A 1120 -99.91 28.72 20.54
CA ASP A 1120 -99.99 29.95 21.34
C ASP A 1120 -98.68 30.74 21.52
N ARG A 1121 -98.43 31.66 20.58
CA ARG A 1121 -98.26 33.08 20.89
C ARG A 1121 -98.60 33.94 19.69
#